data_AF-A0A6P6HZ47-F1
#
_entry.id   AF-A0A6P6HZ47-F1
#
_cell.length_a   1.000
_cell.length_b   1.000
_cell.length_c   1.000
_cell.angle_alpha   90.00
_cell.angle_beta   90.00
_cell.angle_gamma   90.00
#
_symmetry.space_group_name_H-M   'P 1'
#
loop_
_entity.id
_entity.type
_entity.pdbx_description
1 polymer ?
#
loop_
_entity_poly.entity_id
_entity_poly.type
_entity_poly.pdbx_seq_one_letter_code
_entity_poly.pdbx_strand_id
1 'polypeptide(L)'
;MERLAPRACLALLWACVLAAAAAAQGKEGGQESAGGVSGQPAHAEPPCLPNRRSQARGSGSGPRVRTGSPKVKRSELGVTQNEEMRQWDLMQNIMDDMPIYMYSVCNVVAGDQDNWLRTNWVYRGEAERIFIELKFTVRDCNSFPGGASSCKETFNLYYAESDVDYGTNFQKRQFTKIDTIAPDEITVSSDFEARHVKLNVEERSVGPLSRKGFYLAFQDIGACVALLSVRVYYKKCPELLQGLARFPETIAGSDAPSLATVAGTCVDHAMVPPGGEEPRMHCAVDGEWLVPIGQCLCQEGYEKVEDACQACSPGFFKSEVSESPCLKCPVHTLLSPEGATFCECEEGYFRAPQDLLSMPCTRPPSAPHYLTAVGMGAKVELRWTPPQDSGGREDIIYSVTCEQCWPESGECGPCEASVRYSEPPHALTRTSVIVSDLEPHMNYTFAVEARNGVSGLVASRSFRTASVSINQTAPRASCLRVQRKCGHTVTTKSKDNDRHVLSSYGVPGAMSHLFCFRAHVPGTQLTQRLELMNLAAGPLAFLRQRLHLDQFTSASDVWSYGIVMWEVMTYGERPYWELSNHEVMKAINEGFRLPTPMDCPSAIYQLMMQCWQQERARRPKFADIVSILDKLIRAPDSLKTLADFDPRVSIRLPSTSGSEGVPFRTVSEWLESIKMQQYTEHFLAAGYTAIEKVVQMTNDDIKRIGVRLPGHQKRIAYSLLGLKDQVNTVGIPI
;
A
#
# COMPACT_ATOMS: atom_id res chain seq x y z
N MET A 1 19.47 20.31 26.22
CA MET A 1 18.91 19.18 26.99
C MET A 1 19.79 17.96 26.74
N GLU A 2 20.56 17.59 27.76
CA GLU A 2 21.53 16.51 27.78
C GLU A 2 20.86 15.13 27.98
N ARG A 3 21.46 14.08 27.39
CA ARG A 3 21.34 12.64 27.72
C ARG A 3 19.93 12.02 27.77
N LEU A 4 19.35 11.75 26.59
CA LEU A 4 18.22 10.81 26.41
C LEU A 4 18.58 9.53 25.63
N ALA A 5 19.84 9.35 25.22
CA ALA A 5 20.27 8.29 24.31
C ALA A 5 20.01 6.82 24.75
N PRO A 6 20.21 6.40 26.02
CA PRO A 6 20.07 4.97 26.34
C PRO A 6 18.61 4.50 26.46
N ARG A 7 17.67 5.36 26.88
CA ARG A 7 16.26 4.96 27.11
C ARG A 7 15.47 4.80 25.82
N ALA A 8 15.72 5.64 24.81
CA ALA A 8 15.11 5.50 23.49
C ALA A 8 15.67 4.27 22.74
N CYS A 9 16.98 4.02 22.84
CA CYS A 9 17.61 2.84 22.25
C CYS A 9 17.09 1.53 22.88
N LEU A 10 16.92 1.48 24.21
CA LEU A 10 16.33 0.32 24.90
C LEU A 10 14.86 0.05 24.48
N ALA A 11 14.06 1.09 24.25
CA ALA A 11 12.68 0.94 23.77
C ALA A 11 12.61 0.42 22.33
N LEU A 12 13.50 0.91 21.45
CA LEU A 12 13.61 0.44 20.06
C LEU A 12 14.17 -0.99 19.98
N LEU A 13 15.09 -1.35 20.88
CA LEU A 13 15.59 -2.72 21.02
C LEU A 13 14.52 -3.69 21.52
N TRP A 14 13.66 -3.26 22.45
CA TRP A 14 12.50 -4.04 22.90
C TRP A 14 11.50 -4.30 21.76
N ALA A 15 11.25 -3.32 20.90
CA ALA A 15 10.42 -3.50 19.70
C ALA A 15 11.04 -4.51 18.73
N CYS A 16 12.37 -4.46 18.54
CA CYS A 16 13.09 -5.42 17.71
C CYS A 16 13.02 -6.86 18.28
N VAL A 17 13.13 -7.02 19.61
CA VAL A 17 13.01 -8.33 20.28
C VAL A 17 11.61 -8.91 20.13
N LEU A 18 10.56 -8.10 20.30
CA LEU A 18 9.17 -8.56 20.13
C LEU A 18 8.90 -9.01 18.69
N ALA A 19 9.41 -8.27 17.70
CA ALA A 19 9.30 -8.66 16.29
C ALA A 19 10.07 -9.95 15.96
N ALA A 20 11.26 -10.15 16.52
CA ALA A 20 12.05 -11.37 16.31
C ALA A 20 11.45 -12.59 17.04
N ALA A 21 10.88 -12.40 18.23
CA ALA A 21 10.20 -13.45 18.98
C ALA A 21 8.91 -13.92 18.28
N ALA A 22 8.13 -12.99 17.71
CA ALA A 22 6.97 -13.31 16.89
C ALA A 22 7.36 -14.10 15.63
N ALA A 23 8.48 -13.75 14.99
CA ALA A 23 9.00 -14.48 13.83
C ALA A 23 9.53 -15.88 14.17
N ALA A 24 10.03 -16.10 15.39
CA ALA A 24 10.49 -17.41 15.86
C ALA A 24 9.33 -18.37 16.19
N GLN A 25 8.22 -17.85 16.72
CA GLN A 25 7.05 -18.66 17.11
C GLN A 25 6.21 -19.13 15.91
N GLY A 26 6.30 -18.46 14.74
CA GLY A 26 5.53 -18.80 13.54
C GLY A 26 6.05 -20.00 12.72
N LYS A 27 7.11 -20.72 13.14
CA LYS A 27 7.77 -21.76 12.32
C LYS A 27 8.01 -23.12 13.01
N GLU A 28 7.45 -23.39 14.18
CA GLU A 28 7.49 -24.73 14.81
C GLU A 28 6.45 -25.73 14.25
N GLY A 29 5.63 -25.34 13.27
CA GLY A 29 4.54 -26.19 12.72
C GLY A 29 4.84 -26.99 11.45
N GLY A 30 6.09 -27.13 11.00
CA GLY A 30 6.38 -27.75 9.70
C GLY A 30 7.66 -28.57 9.67
N GLN A 31 7.57 -29.83 10.11
CA GLN A 31 8.64 -30.81 9.93
C GLN A 31 8.08 -32.15 9.42
N GLU A 32 8.65 -32.59 8.28
CA GLU A 32 8.82 -33.96 7.78
C GLU A 32 7.60 -34.85 7.47
N SER A 33 7.40 -35.11 6.17
CA SER A 33 7.27 -36.50 5.68
C SER A 33 7.70 -36.60 4.21
N ALA A 34 8.85 -37.26 4.01
CA ALA A 34 9.31 -37.75 2.72
C ALA A 34 8.79 -39.18 2.54
N GLY A 35 8.20 -39.47 1.38
CA GLY A 35 7.78 -40.81 0.99
C GLY A 35 7.34 -40.82 -0.46
N GLY A 36 8.24 -41.22 -1.36
CA GLY A 36 7.94 -41.38 -2.78
C GLY A 36 7.38 -42.77 -3.08
N VAL A 37 6.53 -42.88 -4.11
CA VAL A 37 6.36 -44.09 -4.93
C VAL A 37 5.96 -43.69 -6.35
N SER A 38 6.60 -44.35 -7.30
CA SER A 38 6.48 -44.35 -8.77
C SER A 38 5.20 -44.98 -9.32
N GLY A 39 4.75 -44.53 -10.50
CA GLY A 39 3.86 -45.30 -11.39
C GLY A 39 3.30 -44.50 -12.58
N GLN A 40 3.73 -44.83 -13.81
CA GLN A 40 3.09 -44.41 -15.08
C GLN A 40 2.09 -45.51 -15.58
N PRO A 41 1.53 -45.47 -16.81
CA PRO A 41 0.16 -45.06 -17.12
C PRO A 41 -0.68 -46.21 -17.75
N ALA A 42 -1.99 -46.01 -17.97
CA ALA A 42 -2.78 -46.94 -18.79
C ALA A 42 -3.90 -46.26 -19.58
N HIS A 43 -3.94 -46.62 -20.87
CA HIS A 43 -4.93 -46.34 -21.90
C HIS A 43 -6.28 -47.04 -21.65
N ALA A 44 -7.39 -46.44 -22.13
CA ALA A 44 -8.47 -47.14 -22.87
C ALA A 44 -9.55 -46.18 -23.43
N GLU A 45 -9.86 -46.34 -24.71
CA GLU A 45 -11.10 -46.00 -25.45
C GLU A 45 -11.58 -47.29 -26.15
N PRO A 46 -12.74 -47.37 -26.84
CA PRO A 46 -14.13 -46.93 -26.56
C PRO A 46 -15.11 -48.14 -26.72
N PRO A 47 -16.47 -48.03 -26.85
CA PRO A 47 -17.09 -47.72 -28.17
C PRO A 47 -18.54 -47.12 -28.20
N CYS A 48 -18.92 -46.70 -29.42
CA CYS A 48 -20.26 -46.67 -30.05
C CYS A 48 -21.31 -45.54 -29.79
N LEU A 49 -21.47 -44.72 -30.85
CA LEU A 49 -22.60 -43.85 -31.24
C LEU A 49 -23.84 -44.66 -31.72
N PRO A 50 -25.06 -44.08 -31.80
CA PRO A 50 -25.46 -43.36 -33.03
C PRO A 50 -26.34 -42.09 -32.88
N ASN A 51 -26.00 -41.12 -33.74
CA ASN A 51 -26.83 -40.22 -34.57
C ASN A 51 -27.77 -39.12 -34.03
N ARG A 52 -27.34 -37.88 -34.36
CA ARG A 52 -28.04 -36.76 -35.07
C ARG A 52 -29.23 -36.05 -34.39
N ARG A 53 -29.01 -34.77 -34.04
CA ARG A 53 -29.54 -33.61 -34.81
C ARG A 53 -28.89 -32.27 -34.39
N SER A 54 -28.36 -31.60 -35.41
CA SER A 54 -28.14 -30.16 -35.60
C SER A 54 -28.52 -29.15 -34.49
N GLN A 55 -27.53 -28.41 -33.98
CA GLN A 55 -27.57 -26.95 -33.84
C GLN A 55 -26.15 -26.42 -33.52
N ALA A 56 -25.65 -25.51 -34.35
CA ALA A 56 -24.37 -24.87 -34.18
C ALA A 56 -24.40 -23.90 -33.00
N ARG A 57 -23.64 -24.20 -31.94
CA ARG A 57 -23.23 -23.24 -30.91
C ARG A 57 -21.82 -22.76 -31.22
N GLY A 58 -21.69 -21.45 -31.38
CA GLY A 58 -20.39 -20.77 -31.42
C GLY A 58 -19.63 -21.03 -30.12
N SER A 59 -18.38 -21.41 -30.27
CA SER A 59 -17.41 -21.49 -29.18
C SER A 59 -17.21 -20.09 -28.58
N GLY A 60 -17.70 -19.91 -27.35
CA GLY A 60 -17.29 -18.81 -26.49
C GLY A 60 -15.84 -19.01 -26.08
N SER A 61 -14.94 -18.29 -26.74
CA SER A 61 -13.65 -17.94 -26.14
C SER A 61 -13.91 -16.82 -25.13
N GLY A 62 -13.64 -17.07 -23.85
CA GLY A 62 -13.75 -16.07 -22.78
C GLY A 62 -12.93 -14.81 -23.08
N PRO A 63 -13.30 -13.66 -22.52
CA PRO A 63 -12.61 -12.41 -22.78
C PRO A 63 -11.23 -12.47 -22.13
N ARG A 64 -10.19 -12.65 -22.95
CA ARG A 64 -8.84 -12.22 -22.54
C ARG A 64 -8.86 -10.71 -22.47
N VAL A 65 -8.53 -10.16 -21.30
CA VAL A 65 -8.17 -8.75 -21.10
C VAL A 65 -7.07 -8.41 -22.10
N ARG A 66 -7.46 -7.78 -23.21
CA ARG A 66 -6.51 -7.16 -24.13
C ARG A 66 -6.12 -5.84 -23.50
N THR A 67 -4.87 -5.71 -23.12
CA THR A 67 -4.21 -4.42 -22.93
C THR A 67 -4.60 -3.52 -24.10
N GLY A 68 -5.34 -2.45 -23.79
CA GLY A 68 -6.09 -1.66 -24.75
C GLY A 68 -5.20 -0.94 -25.75
N SER A 69 -5.04 -1.52 -26.95
CA SER A 69 -4.59 -0.77 -28.10
C SER A 69 -5.70 0.19 -28.54
N PRO A 70 -5.40 1.45 -28.96
CA PRO A 70 -6.39 2.41 -29.43
C PRO A 70 -7.31 1.80 -30.50
N LYS A 71 -8.63 1.88 -30.33
CA LYS A 71 -9.59 1.35 -31.32
C LYS A 71 -9.72 2.34 -32.47
N VAL A 72 -8.87 2.18 -33.48
CA VAL A 72 -8.89 3.00 -34.70
C VAL A 72 -10.03 2.56 -35.62
N LYS A 73 -11.02 3.43 -35.90
CA LYS A 73 -12.01 3.19 -36.95
C LYS A 73 -11.37 3.51 -38.30
N ARG A 74 -11.18 2.49 -39.14
CA ARG A 74 -10.46 2.59 -40.42
C ARG A 74 -11.44 2.61 -41.58
N SER A 75 -11.26 3.55 -42.48
CA SER A 75 -11.89 3.54 -43.80
C SER A 75 -10.77 3.63 -44.84
N GLU A 76 -10.68 2.63 -45.72
CA GLU A 76 -9.87 2.74 -46.94
C GLU A 76 -10.71 3.52 -47.96
N LEU A 77 -10.18 4.64 -48.43
CA LEU A 77 -10.89 5.53 -49.33
C LEU A 77 -10.63 5.12 -50.78
N GLY A 78 -11.70 4.80 -51.51
CA GLY A 78 -11.67 4.74 -52.96
C GLY A 78 -11.57 6.15 -53.53
N VAL A 79 -10.50 6.43 -54.27
CA VAL A 79 -10.27 7.74 -54.90
C VAL A 79 -11.01 7.75 -56.25
N THR A 80 -12.02 8.60 -56.40
CA THR A 80 -12.69 8.78 -57.69
C THR A 80 -11.97 9.84 -58.50
N GLN A 81 -11.37 9.43 -59.62
CA GLN A 81 -10.90 10.37 -60.64
C GLN A 81 -12.10 11.08 -61.28
N ASN A 82 -11.93 12.38 -61.47
CA ASN A 82 -12.76 13.14 -62.38
C ASN A 82 -12.20 12.91 -63.79
N GLU A 83 -13.04 12.53 -64.76
CA GLU A 83 -12.60 12.26 -66.15
C GLU A 83 -11.91 13.46 -66.83
N GLU A 84 -12.07 14.68 -66.27
CA GLU A 84 -11.40 15.92 -66.71
C GLU A 84 -10.02 16.18 -66.06
N MET A 85 -9.58 15.40 -65.07
CA MET A 85 -8.30 15.58 -64.34
C MET A 85 -7.26 14.48 -64.67
N ARG A 86 -6.96 14.28 -65.96
CA ARG A 86 -5.98 13.29 -66.49
C ARG A 86 -4.49 13.57 -66.16
N GLN A 87 -4.19 14.16 -65.02
CA GLN A 87 -2.82 14.53 -64.64
C GLN A 87 -2.13 13.47 -63.78
N TRP A 88 -2.89 12.78 -62.93
CA TRP A 88 -2.43 11.62 -62.16
C TRP A 88 -2.94 10.36 -62.85
N ASP A 89 -2.10 9.33 -62.94
CA ASP A 89 -2.47 8.06 -63.55
C ASP A 89 -2.71 6.99 -62.47
N LEU A 90 -3.78 6.22 -62.62
CA LEU A 90 -4.03 5.04 -61.82
C LEU A 90 -3.23 3.87 -62.42
N MET A 91 -2.23 3.39 -61.70
CA MET A 91 -1.43 2.24 -62.08
C MET A 91 -1.76 1.03 -61.22
N GLN A 92 -1.76 -0.15 -61.85
CA GLN A 92 -1.83 -1.44 -61.17
C GLN A 92 -0.44 -2.09 -61.22
N ASN A 93 0.06 -2.52 -60.08
CA ASN A 93 1.32 -3.25 -59.96
C ASN A 93 1.13 -4.50 -59.08
N ILE A 94 2.13 -5.38 -59.04
CA ILE A 94 2.14 -6.56 -58.17
C ILE A 94 3.22 -6.35 -57.12
N MET A 95 2.82 -6.39 -55.85
CA MET A 95 3.74 -6.34 -54.71
C MET A 95 3.36 -7.48 -53.77
N ASP A 96 4.34 -8.31 -53.40
CA ASP A 96 4.14 -9.51 -52.57
C ASP A 96 3.01 -10.44 -53.07
N ASP A 97 3.01 -10.73 -54.39
CA ASP A 97 2.02 -11.58 -55.08
C ASP A 97 0.55 -11.09 -55.04
N MET A 98 0.31 -9.86 -54.57
CA MET A 98 -1.02 -9.23 -54.54
C MET A 98 -1.08 -8.03 -55.48
N PRO A 99 -2.20 -7.82 -56.21
CA PRO A 99 -2.38 -6.63 -57.01
C PRO A 99 -2.54 -5.41 -56.10
N ILE A 100 -1.70 -4.41 -56.30
CA ILE A 100 -1.78 -3.11 -55.64
C ILE A 100 -2.14 -2.03 -56.66
N TYR A 101 -2.96 -1.07 -56.25
CA TYR A 101 -3.32 0.09 -57.05
C TYR A 101 -2.64 1.32 -56.46
N MET A 102 -2.01 2.13 -57.31
CA MET A 102 -1.33 3.35 -56.91
C MET A 102 -1.66 4.50 -57.85
N TYR A 103 -1.73 5.71 -57.32
CA TYR A 103 -1.83 6.92 -58.13
C TYR A 103 -0.45 7.51 -58.33
N SER A 104 -0.02 7.67 -59.58
CA SER A 104 1.31 8.19 -59.89
C SER A 104 1.28 9.40 -60.81
N VAL A 105 2.21 10.32 -60.62
CA VAL A 105 2.50 11.46 -61.50
C VAL A 105 4.01 11.63 -61.61
N CYS A 106 4.54 11.91 -62.80
CA CYS A 106 5.98 12.07 -63.01
C CYS A 106 6.29 13.08 -64.14
N ASN A 107 5.66 14.25 -64.08
CA ASN A 107 5.80 15.31 -65.08
C ASN A 107 6.96 16.28 -64.74
N VAL A 108 8.16 15.74 -64.55
CA VAL A 108 9.33 16.50 -64.04
C VAL A 108 9.98 17.44 -65.06
N VAL A 109 9.76 17.20 -66.36
CA VAL A 109 10.40 17.93 -67.47
C VAL A 109 9.62 19.19 -67.86
N ALA A 110 8.32 19.23 -67.58
CA ALA A 110 7.48 20.36 -67.90
C ALA A 110 7.62 21.45 -66.81
N GLY A 111 7.89 22.69 -67.20
CA GLY A 111 7.82 23.84 -66.30
C GLY A 111 6.37 24.16 -65.93
N ASP A 112 6.16 24.68 -64.72
CA ASP A 112 4.86 25.15 -64.20
C ASP A 112 3.76 24.07 -64.14
N GLN A 113 3.92 23.12 -63.22
CA GLN A 113 2.96 22.04 -62.97
C GLN A 113 1.96 22.40 -61.86
N ASP A 114 0.70 22.00 -62.04
CA ASP A 114 -0.37 22.13 -61.04
C ASP A 114 -1.34 20.95 -61.16
N ASN A 115 -0.89 19.78 -60.73
CA ASN A 115 -1.55 18.49 -60.91
C ASN A 115 -2.36 18.11 -59.66
N TRP A 116 -3.69 18.07 -59.75
CA TRP A 116 -4.57 17.79 -58.60
C TRP A 116 -5.17 16.40 -58.64
N LEU A 117 -5.13 15.71 -57.50
CA LEU A 117 -5.85 14.47 -57.24
C LEU A 117 -6.76 14.69 -56.03
N ARG A 118 -8.05 14.33 -56.12
CA ARG A 118 -9.03 14.51 -55.03
C ARG A 118 -9.66 13.18 -54.66
N THR A 119 -9.88 12.94 -53.37
CA THR A 119 -10.65 11.78 -52.88
C THR A 119 -12.16 11.94 -53.17
N ASN A 120 -12.91 10.87 -52.90
CA ASN A 120 -14.36 10.96 -52.71
C ASN A 120 -14.71 11.76 -51.43
N TRP A 121 -16.00 12.08 -51.29
CA TRP A 121 -16.51 12.72 -50.07
C TRP A 121 -16.50 11.74 -48.90
N VAL A 122 -15.89 12.15 -47.80
CA VAL A 122 -15.75 11.34 -46.59
C VAL A 122 -16.72 11.84 -45.54
N TYR A 123 -17.65 10.98 -45.13
CA TYR A 123 -18.54 11.30 -44.01
C TYR A 123 -17.74 11.32 -42.69
N ARG A 124 -17.81 12.43 -41.97
CA ARG A 124 -17.04 12.66 -40.74
C ARG A 124 -17.55 11.82 -39.56
N GLY A 125 -18.86 11.62 -39.47
CA GLY A 125 -19.49 11.02 -38.30
C GLY A 125 -19.25 11.87 -37.04
N GLU A 126 -18.76 11.22 -35.98
CA GLU A 126 -18.53 11.83 -34.66
C GLU A 126 -17.09 12.38 -34.50
N ALA A 127 -16.23 12.23 -35.51
CA ALA A 127 -14.84 12.61 -35.42
C ALA A 127 -14.67 14.14 -35.39
N GLU A 128 -14.03 14.70 -34.37
CA GLU A 128 -13.62 16.11 -34.37
C GLU A 128 -12.25 16.31 -35.01
N ARG A 129 -11.34 15.37 -34.80
CA ARG A 129 -9.99 15.37 -35.38
C ARG A 129 -9.79 14.08 -36.17
N ILE A 130 -9.25 14.21 -37.36
CA ILE A 130 -8.88 13.08 -38.21
C ILE A 130 -7.36 13.01 -38.37
N PHE A 131 -6.88 11.81 -38.61
CA PHE A 131 -5.51 11.47 -38.92
C PHE A 131 -5.47 10.90 -40.34
N ILE A 132 -4.51 11.35 -41.11
CA ILE A 132 -4.31 11.05 -42.52
C ILE A 132 -2.93 10.41 -42.62
N GLU A 133 -2.92 9.10 -42.81
CA GLU A 133 -1.73 8.28 -43.02
C GLU A 133 -1.54 8.07 -44.53
N LEU A 134 -0.40 8.52 -45.03
CA LEU A 134 -0.01 8.42 -46.44
C LEU A 134 1.13 7.43 -46.58
N LYS A 135 1.02 6.51 -47.54
CA LYS A 135 2.14 5.67 -47.97
C LYS A 135 2.48 5.99 -49.41
N PHE A 136 3.70 6.43 -49.67
CA PHE A 136 4.10 6.91 -50.98
C PHE A 136 5.58 6.67 -51.27
N THR A 137 5.96 6.83 -52.53
CA THR A 137 7.34 6.73 -53.00
C THR A 137 7.66 7.98 -53.80
N VAL A 138 8.89 8.47 -53.67
CA VAL A 138 9.39 9.63 -54.40
C VAL A 138 10.72 9.25 -55.05
N ARG A 139 10.89 9.66 -56.31
CA ARG A 139 12.12 9.45 -57.07
C ARG A 139 13.01 10.68 -57.00
N ASP A 140 14.31 10.45 -56.80
CA ASP A 140 15.35 11.49 -56.73
C ASP A 140 15.39 12.31 -58.03
N CYS A 141 15.38 13.64 -57.93
CA CYS A 141 15.48 14.51 -59.09
C CYS A 141 16.81 14.36 -59.85
N ASN A 142 17.89 13.97 -59.16
CA ASN A 142 19.20 13.73 -59.77
C ASN A 142 19.26 12.41 -60.57
N SER A 143 18.28 11.52 -60.38
CA SER A 143 18.20 10.25 -61.10
C SER A 143 17.67 10.39 -62.54
N PHE A 144 17.27 11.58 -62.97
CA PHE A 144 16.76 11.83 -64.31
C PHE A 144 17.88 12.26 -65.28
N PRO A 145 18.05 11.55 -66.41
CA PRO A 145 19.05 11.91 -67.41
C PRO A 145 18.66 13.23 -68.08
N GLY A 146 19.53 14.25 -67.98
CA GLY A 146 19.34 15.57 -68.59
C GLY A 146 19.09 16.73 -67.61
N GLY A 147 19.01 16.46 -66.31
CA GLY A 147 18.89 17.50 -65.27
C GLY A 147 17.55 18.24 -65.34
N ALA A 148 16.52 17.71 -64.65
CA ALA A 148 15.23 18.37 -64.58
C ALA A 148 15.28 19.55 -63.60
N SER A 149 15.61 20.75 -64.10
CA SER A 149 15.75 21.96 -63.28
C SER A 149 14.43 22.41 -62.61
N SER A 150 13.29 21.95 -63.12
CA SER A 150 11.95 22.15 -62.57
C SER A 150 11.49 21.05 -61.60
N CYS A 151 12.29 20.00 -61.40
CA CYS A 151 11.91 18.85 -60.59
C CYS A 151 11.84 19.18 -59.10
N LYS A 152 10.85 18.60 -58.43
CA LYS A 152 10.65 18.71 -56.98
C LYS A 152 10.51 17.32 -56.36
N GLU A 153 10.73 17.24 -55.05
CA GLU A 153 10.69 15.99 -54.28
C GLU A 153 9.56 16.01 -53.24
N THR A 154 8.65 16.98 -53.35
CA THR A 154 7.58 17.22 -52.39
C THR A 154 6.26 17.42 -53.10
N PHE A 155 5.16 17.00 -52.48
CA PHE A 155 3.80 17.33 -52.91
C PHE A 155 3.03 17.95 -51.76
N ASN A 156 1.90 18.61 -52.04
CA ASN A 156 1.11 19.29 -51.03
C ASN A 156 -0.17 18.49 -50.70
N LEU A 157 -0.53 18.44 -49.43
CA LEU A 157 -1.77 17.86 -48.93
C LEU A 157 -2.77 18.98 -48.58
N TYR A 158 -4.01 18.80 -49.00
CA TYR A 158 -5.11 19.74 -48.80
C TYR A 158 -6.37 19.05 -48.28
N TYR A 159 -7.25 19.81 -47.64
CA TYR A 159 -8.59 19.36 -47.28
C TYR A 159 -9.65 20.44 -47.54
N ALA A 160 -10.90 20.02 -47.69
CA ALA A 160 -12.06 20.91 -47.78
C ALA A 160 -13.28 20.31 -47.06
N GLU A 161 -13.89 21.07 -46.15
CA GLU A 161 -15.09 20.67 -45.43
C GLU A 161 -16.37 20.97 -46.22
N SER A 162 -17.31 20.02 -46.25
CA SER A 162 -18.60 20.17 -46.94
C SER A 162 -19.71 19.39 -46.25
N ASP A 163 -20.91 19.97 -46.23
CA ASP A 163 -22.11 19.28 -45.76
C ASP A 163 -22.75 18.37 -46.81
N VAL A 164 -22.32 18.48 -48.07
CA VAL A 164 -22.86 17.76 -49.23
C VAL A 164 -21.76 17.16 -50.11
N ASP A 165 -22.08 16.04 -50.77
CA ASP A 165 -21.25 15.50 -51.83
C ASP A 165 -21.45 16.33 -53.12
N TYR A 166 -20.37 16.93 -53.62
CA TYR A 166 -20.34 17.75 -54.83
C TYR A 166 -20.07 16.90 -56.08
N GLY A 167 -19.88 15.59 -55.93
CA GLY A 167 -19.61 14.66 -57.02
C GLY A 167 -18.39 15.10 -57.82
N THR A 168 -18.56 15.29 -59.12
CA THR A 168 -17.50 15.67 -60.07
C THR A 168 -17.14 17.16 -60.01
N ASN A 169 -17.91 18.02 -59.33
CA ASN A 169 -17.60 19.45 -59.28
C ASN A 169 -16.38 19.71 -58.37
N PHE A 170 -15.29 20.22 -58.94
CA PHE A 170 -14.03 20.47 -58.24
C PHE A 170 -13.62 21.94 -58.31
N GLN A 171 -13.44 22.58 -57.15
CA GLN A 171 -13.01 23.97 -57.03
C GLN A 171 -11.76 24.08 -56.14
N LYS A 172 -10.60 24.32 -56.77
CA LYS A 172 -9.28 24.46 -56.09
C LYS A 172 -9.31 25.47 -54.92
N ARG A 173 -10.02 26.59 -55.08
CA ARG A 173 -10.12 27.67 -54.09
C ARG A 173 -10.78 27.29 -52.75
N GLN A 174 -11.51 26.16 -52.70
CA GLN A 174 -12.20 25.71 -51.49
C GLN A 174 -11.30 24.86 -50.59
N PHE A 175 -10.13 24.47 -51.09
CA PHE A 175 -9.20 23.61 -50.38
C PHE A 175 -8.20 24.43 -49.56
N THR A 176 -8.08 24.09 -48.29
CA THR A 176 -7.10 24.64 -47.37
C THR A 176 -5.89 23.70 -47.31
N LYS A 177 -4.69 24.27 -47.38
CA LYS A 177 -3.44 23.51 -47.32
C LYS A 177 -3.25 22.96 -45.90
N ILE A 178 -3.01 21.65 -45.78
CA ILE A 178 -2.63 21.00 -44.53
C ILE A 178 -1.12 21.14 -44.35
N ASP A 179 -0.34 20.59 -45.28
CA ASP A 179 1.12 20.60 -45.19
C ASP A 179 1.78 20.30 -46.55
N THR A 180 3.08 20.54 -46.64
CA THR A 180 3.94 20.01 -47.71
C THR A 180 4.57 18.71 -47.25
N ILE A 181 4.29 17.64 -47.99
CA ILE A 181 4.78 16.29 -47.68
C ILE A 181 6.11 16.08 -48.39
N ALA A 182 7.13 15.73 -47.62
CA ALA A 182 8.45 15.35 -48.08
C ALA A 182 8.73 13.89 -47.71
N PRO A 183 9.54 13.16 -48.49
CA PRO A 183 9.98 11.81 -48.16
C PRO A 183 11.09 11.84 -47.10
N ASP A 184 11.09 10.85 -46.20
CA ASP A 184 12.23 10.53 -45.34
C ASP A 184 13.34 9.83 -46.15
N GLU A 185 12.94 8.93 -47.06
CA GLU A 185 13.81 8.18 -47.95
C GLU A 185 13.42 8.39 -49.41
N ILE A 186 14.40 8.74 -50.24
CA ILE A 186 14.22 8.99 -51.68
C ILE A 186 14.74 7.77 -52.47
N THR A 187 13.99 7.33 -53.48
CA THR A 187 14.40 6.21 -54.34
C THR A 187 15.38 6.70 -55.42
N VAL A 188 16.62 6.22 -55.39
CA VAL A 188 17.70 6.61 -56.32
C VAL A 188 17.84 5.62 -57.48
N SER A 189 18.65 5.95 -58.49
CA SER A 189 18.84 5.12 -59.70
C SER A 189 19.25 3.67 -59.38
N SER A 190 20.12 3.45 -58.38
CA SER A 190 20.56 2.09 -57.98
C SER A 190 19.44 1.25 -57.37
N ASP A 191 18.47 1.89 -56.72
CA ASP A 191 17.33 1.20 -56.11
C ASP A 191 16.37 0.65 -57.17
N PHE A 192 16.26 1.34 -58.32
CA PHE A 192 15.51 0.84 -59.47
C PHE A 192 16.20 -0.39 -60.09
N GLU A 193 17.53 -0.40 -60.19
CA GLU A 193 18.29 -1.56 -60.66
C GLU A 193 18.11 -2.77 -59.73
N ALA A 194 18.03 -2.53 -58.43
CA ALA A 194 17.78 -3.54 -57.41
C ALA A 194 16.30 -3.90 -57.21
N ARG A 195 15.36 -3.24 -57.90
CA ARG A 195 13.90 -3.33 -57.70
C ARG A 195 13.45 -3.13 -56.25
N HIS A 196 14.16 -2.28 -55.52
CA HIS A 196 13.94 -2.05 -54.09
C HIS A 196 13.47 -0.62 -53.85
N VAL A 197 12.16 -0.37 -54.02
CA VAL A 197 11.57 0.97 -53.90
C VAL A 197 11.44 1.38 -52.44
N LYS A 198 11.81 2.64 -52.12
CA LYS A 198 11.73 3.18 -50.76
C LYS A 198 10.32 3.68 -50.44
N LEU A 199 9.64 2.99 -49.52
CA LEU A 199 8.30 3.33 -49.07
C LEU A 199 8.33 4.30 -47.88
N ASN A 200 7.76 5.48 -48.08
CA ASN A 200 7.62 6.50 -47.05
C ASN A 200 6.25 6.42 -46.39
N VAL A 201 6.19 6.69 -45.08
CA VAL A 201 4.94 6.73 -44.31
C VAL A 201 4.87 8.03 -43.55
N GLU A 202 3.93 8.90 -43.94
CA GLU A 202 3.72 10.20 -43.30
C GLU A 202 2.33 10.29 -42.69
N GLU A 203 2.24 10.79 -41.46
CA GLU A 203 0.97 11.04 -40.78
C GLU A 203 0.76 12.54 -40.55
N ARG A 204 -0.41 13.05 -40.92
CA ARG A 204 -0.85 14.41 -40.59
C ARG A 204 -2.24 14.38 -39.95
N SER A 205 -2.54 15.36 -39.13
CA SER A 205 -3.86 15.47 -38.48
C SER A 205 -4.50 16.82 -38.76
N VAL A 206 -5.82 16.84 -38.89
CA VAL A 206 -6.62 18.06 -39.06
C VAL A 206 -7.84 18.04 -38.15
N GLY A 207 -8.12 19.18 -37.54
CA GLY A 207 -9.26 19.41 -36.65
C GLY A 207 -9.17 20.76 -35.94
N PRO A 208 -10.23 21.20 -35.25
CA PRO A 208 -11.55 20.54 -35.17
C PRO A 208 -12.34 20.68 -36.48
N LEU A 209 -12.94 19.59 -36.95
CA LEU A 209 -13.84 19.54 -38.08
C LEU A 209 -15.28 19.80 -37.62
N SER A 210 -15.99 20.63 -38.37
CA SER A 210 -17.32 21.16 -38.01
C SER A 210 -18.44 20.68 -38.94
N ARG A 211 -18.17 20.48 -40.23
CA ARG A 211 -19.17 20.10 -41.23
C ARG A 211 -19.45 18.59 -41.28
N LYS A 212 -20.48 18.15 -42.01
CA LYS A 212 -20.87 16.72 -42.07
C LYS A 212 -19.80 15.80 -42.71
N GLY A 213 -18.95 16.32 -43.57
CA GLY A 213 -17.90 15.56 -44.22
C GLY A 213 -16.82 16.45 -44.82
N PHE A 214 -15.86 15.81 -45.48
CA PHE A 214 -14.71 16.51 -46.06
C PHE A 214 -14.15 15.76 -47.28
N TYR A 215 -13.33 16.46 -48.07
CA TYR A 215 -12.49 15.91 -49.12
C TYR A 215 -11.03 16.08 -48.75
N LEU A 216 -10.19 15.16 -49.23
CA LEU A 216 -8.74 15.36 -49.30
C LEU A 216 -8.33 15.61 -50.74
N ALA A 217 -7.29 16.41 -50.93
CA ALA A 217 -6.67 16.59 -52.22
C ALA A 217 -5.14 16.64 -52.12
N PHE A 218 -4.49 16.20 -53.19
CA PHE A 218 -3.06 16.12 -53.36
C PHE A 218 -2.70 16.99 -54.55
N GLN A 219 -1.76 17.90 -54.35
CA GLN A 219 -1.27 18.78 -55.41
C GLN A 219 0.20 18.47 -55.66
N ASP A 220 0.49 18.09 -56.90
CA ASP A 220 1.84 17.97 -57.43
C ASP A 220 2.21 19.22 -58.24
N ILE A 221 3.46 19.65 -58.07
CA ILE A 221 4.04 20.86 -58.64
C ILE A 221 5.34 20.56 -59.42
N GLY A 222 5.51 19.32 -59.88
CA GLY A 222 6.64 18.87 -60.71
C GLY A 222 7.51 17.79 -60.05
N ALA A 223 6.92 16.93 -59.23
CA ALA A 223 7.56 15.80 -58.60
C ALA A 223 7.26 14.48 -59.33
N CYS A 224 8.07 13.46 -59.03
CA CYS A 224 7.81 12.09 -59.46
C CYS A 224 7.40 11.26 -58.25
N VAL A 225 6.08 11.14 -58.05
CA VAL A 225 5.46 10.57 -56.85
C VAL A 225 4.54 9.43 -57.25
N ALA A 226 4.58 8.34 -56.48
CA ALA A 226 3.54 7.32 -56.50
C ALA A 226 2.93 7.16 -55.11
N LEU A 227 1.62 7.35 -55.02
CA LEU A 227 0.81 7.26 -53.81
C LEU A 227 0.15 5.88 -53.74
N LEU A 228 0.56 5.07 -52.77
CA LEU A 228 0.15 3.67 -52.62
C LEU A 228 -1.05 3.51 -51.67
N SER A 229 -1.14 4.33 -50.62
CA SER A 229 -2.23 4.24 -49.65
C SER A 229 -2.54 5.60 -49.06
N VAL A 230 -3.84 5.90 -49.00
CA VAL A 230 -4.38 7.04 -48.25
C VAL A 230 -5.36 6.48 -47.24
N ARG A 231 -5.01 6.58 -45.96
CA ARG A 231 -5.82 6.03 -44.89
C ARG A 231 -6.23 7.13 -43.94
N VAL A 232 -7.53 7.31 -43.79
CA VAL A 232 -8.12 8.32 -42.92
C VAL A 232 -8.82 7.64 -41.76
N TYR A 233 -8.53 8.12 -40.55
CA TYR A 233 -9.08 7.54 -39.33
C TYR A 233 -9.17 8.59 -38.22
N TYR A 234 -9.92 8.28 -37.16
CA TYR A 234 -9.94 9.07 -35.93
C TYR A 234 -9.71 8.16 -34.73
N LYS A 235 -9.29 8.76 -33.62
CA LYS A 235 -8.93 8.05 -32.39
C LYS A 235 -10.06 8.20 -31.35
N LYS A 236 -10.24 7.15 -30.55
CA LYS A 236 -11.23 7.08 -29.47
C LYS A 236 -10.67 6.24 -28.33
N CYS A 237 -10.98 6.65 -27.11
CA CYS A 237 -10.71 5.87 -25.92
C CYS A 237 -11.73 4.71 -25.88
N PRO A 238 -11.27 3.45 -25.90
CA PRO A 238 -12.17 2.30 -25.92
C PRO A 238 -12.97 2.22 -24.62
N GLU A 239 -14.13 1.59 -24.65
CA GLU A 239 -14.84 1.25 -23.43
C GLU A 239 -13.94 0.47 -22.46
N LEU A 240 -13.93 0.90 -21.19
CA LEU A 240 -13.04 0.39 -20.16
C LEU A 240 -13.82 0.10 -18.87
N LEU A 241 -13.57 -1.06 -18.29
CA LEU A 241 -13.98 -1.39 -16.92
C LEU A 241 -12.72 -1.32 -16.05
N GLN A 242 -12.70 -0.42 -15.08
CA GLN A 242 -11.57 -0.28 -14.15
C GLN A 242 -12.06 0.26 -12.81
N GLY A 243 -11.55 -0.30 -11.71
CA GLY A 243 -11.95 0.13 -10.37
C GLY A 243 -13.45 -0.05 -10.10
N LEU A 244 -14.06 -1.12 -10.62
CA LEU A 244 -15.51 -1.38 -10.56
C LEU A 244 -16.37 -0.24 -11.12
N ALA A 245 -15.80 0.57 -12.01
CA ALA A 245 -16.49 1.60 -12.77
C ALA A 245 -16.37 1.33 -14.28
N ARG A 246 -17.46 1.59 -14.99
CA ARG A 246 -17.58 1.54 -16.44
C ARG A 246 -17.37 2.92 -17.02
N PHE A 247 -16.38 3.03 -17.89
CA PHE A 247 -16.09 4.23 -18.68
C PHE A 247 -16.52 3.98 -20.13
N PRO A 248 -17.48 4.77 -20.66
CA PRO A 248 -17.98 4.57 -22.01
C PRO A 248 -16.91 4.91 -23.06
N GLU A 249 -17.09 4.34 -24.26
CA GLU A 249 -16.26 4.72 -25.40
C GLU A 249 -16.39 6.23 -25.66
N THR A 250 -15.26 6.93 -25.70
CA THR A 250 -15.21 8.40 -25.77
C THR A 250 -14.31 8.87 -26.91
N ILE A 251 -14.75 9.84 -27.70
CA ILE A 251 -13.97 10.40 -28.80
C ILE A 251 -12.79 11.21 -28.24
N ALA A 252 -11.60 11.01 -28.81
CA ALA A 252 -10.42 11.76 -28.40
C ALA A 252 -10.57 13.24 -28.78
N GLY A 253 -10.26 14.14 -27.84
CA GLY A 253 -10.45 15.58 -28.00
C GLY A 253 -9.64 16.19 -29.14
N SER A 254 -10.05 17.39 -29.56
CA SER A 254 -9.45 18.09 -30.70
C SER A 254 -8.19 18.91 -30.39
N ASP A 255 -7.85 19.20 -29.12
CA ASP A 255 -6.71 20.08 -28.77
C ASP A 255 -5.61 19.38 -27.94
N ALA A 256 -4.34 19.69 -28.23
CA ALA A 256 -3.17 19.01 -27.66
C ALA A 256 -2.99 19.08 -26.12
N PRO A 257 -3.53 20.07 -25.37
CA PRO A 257 -3.60 19.99 -23.91
C PRO A 257 -4.98 19.55 -23.37
N SER A 258 -6.00 19.33 -24.22
CA SER A 258 -7.34 19.00 -23.74
C SER A 258 -7.42 17.52 -23.36
N LEU A 259 -7.35 17.23 -22.07
CA LEU A 259 -7.74 15.93 -21.51
C LEU A 259 -9.24 15.95 -21.26
N ALA A 260 -10.00 15.16 -22.02
CA ALA A 260 -11.43 15.03 -21.78
C ALA A 260 -11.65 14.22 -20.50
N THR A 261 -12.16 14.86 -19.44
CA THR A 261 -12.54 14.17 -18.21
C THR A 261 -13.85 13.42 -18.44
N VAL A 262 -13.84 12.11 -18.21
CA VAL A 262 -14.97 11.21 -18.38
C VAL A 262 -15.35 10.63 -17.02
N ALA A 263 -16.60 10.83 -16.62
CA ALA A 263 -17.16 10.22 -15.43
C ALA A 263 -17.43 8.73 -15.67
N GLY A 264 -17.01 7.89 -14.73
CA GLY A 264 -17.32 6.48 -14.70
C GLY A 264 -18.66 6.24 -14.02
N THR A 265 -19.34 5.16 -14.41
CA THR A 265 -20.55 4.67 -13.72
C THR A 265 -20.19 3.40 -12.96
N CYS A 266 -20.48 3.32 -11.66
CA CYS A 266 -20.23 2.08 -10.91
C CYS A 266 -20.97 0.90 -11.55
N VAL A 267 -20.33 -0.27 -11.56
CA VAL A 267 -20.98 -1.52 -11.99
C VAL A 267 -22.12 -1.89 -11.03
N ASP A 268 -23.00 -2.78 -11.47
CA ASP A 268 -24.11 -3.25 -10.62
C ASP A 268 -23.59 -3.78 -9.28
N HIS A 269 -24.28 -3.42 -8.20
CA HIS A 269 -23.90 -3.75 -6.82
C HIS A 269 -22.55 -3.18 -6.36
N ALA A 270 -22.03 -2.16 -7.04
CA ALA A 270 -20.92 -1.33 -6.58
C ALA A 270 -21.37 0.10 -6.30
N MET A 271 -20.76 0.74 -5.30
CA MET A 271 -21.00 2.13 -4.96
C MET A 271 -19.73 2.84 -4.51
N VAL A 272 -19.74 4.17 -4.58
CA VAL A 272 -18.68 5.00 -3.99
C VAL A 272 -18.92 5.09 -2.48
N PRO A 273 -17.94 4.74 -1.63
CA PRO A 273 -18.11 4.83 -0.18
C PRO A 273 -18.30 6.29 0.27
N PRO A 274 -18.95 6.53 1.42
CA PRO A 274 -19.17 7.90 1.93
C PRO A 274 -17.83 8.60 2.19
N GLY A 275 -17.63 9.77 1.56
CA GLY A 275 -16.36 10.50 1.60
C GLY A 275 -15.32 10.05 0.57
N GLY A 276 -15.64 9.06 -0.26
CA GLY A 276 -14.84 8.64 -1.41
C GLY A 276 -14.99 9.58 -2.61
N GLU A 277 -14.01 9.54 -3.51
CA GLU A 277 -14.04 10.29 -4.77
C GLU A 277 -14.79 9.52 -5.86
N GLU A 278 -15.60 10.23 -6.64
CA GLU A 278 -16.29 9.64 -7.79
C GLU A 278 -15.29 9.20 -8.89
N PRO A 279 -15.53 8.03 -9.51
CA PRO A 279 -14.65 7.47 -10.53
C PRO A 279 -14.59 8.38 -11.76
N ARG A 280 -13.40 8.84 -12.11
CA ARG A 280 -13.13 9.69 -13.27
C ARG A 280 -11.86 9.22 -13.98
N MET A 281 -11.88 9.33 -15.30
CA MET A 281 -10.76 9.04 -16.18
C MET A 281 -10.54 10.20 -17.14
N HIS A 282 -9.35 10.27 -17.72
CA HIS A 282 -8.99 11.29 -18.71
C HIS A 282 -8.68 10.63 -20.05
N CYS A 283 -9.43 10.99 -21.09
CA CYS A 283 -9.20 10.53 -22.46
C CYS A 283 -8.25 11.49 -23.18
N ALA A 284 -7.12 10.99 -23.64
CA ALA A 284 -6.11 11.76 -24.36
C ALA A 284 -6.35 11.81 -25.88
N VAL A 285 -5.66 12.73 -26.56
CA VAL A 285 -5.78 12.97 -28.02
C VAL A 285 -5.31 11.79 -28.88
N ASP A 286 -4.49 10.90 -28.33
CA ASP A 286 -4.04 9.65 -28.93
C ASP A 286 -5.01 8.49 -28.71
N GLY A 287 -6.10 8.70 -27.97
CA GLY A 287 -7.10 7.68 -27.65
C GLY A 287 -6.71 6.76 -26.51
N GLU A 288 -5.75 7.17 -25.65
CA GLU A 288 -5.41 6.44 -24.43
C GLU A 288 -6.13 7.00 -23.19
N TRP A 289 -6.46 6.08 -22.26
CA TRP A 289 -6.97 6.45 -20.93
C TRP A 289 -5.80 6.75 -20.01
N LEU A 290 -5.83 7.91 -19.36
CA LEU A 290 -4.81 8.36 -18.43
C LEU A 290 -5.29 8.27 -16.98
N VAL A 291 -4.83 9.18 -16.11
CA VAL A 291 -4.93 9.16 -14.65
C VAL A 291 -6.30 8.71 -14.14
N PRO A 292 -6.40 7.55 -13.45
CA PRO A 292 -7.60 7.12 -12.74
C PRO A 292 -7.75 7.93 -11.44
N ILE A 293 -8.94 8.46 -11.20
CA ILE A 293 -9.31 9.18 -9.98
C ILE A 293 -10.56 8.53 -9.40
N GLY A 294 -10.55 8.17 -8.13
CA GLY A 294 -11.68 7.49 -7.49
C GLY A 294 -11.89 6.04 -7.95
N GLN A 295 -12.72 5.31 -7.22
CA GLN A 295 -13.10 3.93 -7.53
C GLN A 295 -14.43 3.59 -6.87
N CYS A 296 -15.10 2.55 -7.39
CA CYS A 296 -16.27 1.96 -6.76
C CYS A 296 -15.86 0.72 -5.95
N LEU A 297 -16.63 0.42 -4.91
CA LEU A 297 -16.45 -0.75 -4.06
C LEU A 297 -17.75 -1.57 -4.07
N CYS A 298 -17.62 -2.90 -4.00
CA CYS A 298 -18.81 -3.75 -3.89
C CYS A 298 -19.53 -3.48 -2.57
N GLN A 299 -20.86 -3.38 -2.66
CA GLN A 299 -21.75 -3.13 -1.53
C GLN A 299 -21.78 -4.31 -0.54
N GLU A 300 -22.47 -4.15 0.59
CA GLU A 300 -22.67 -5.25 1.54
C GLU A 300 -23.30 -6.48 0.86
N GLY A 301 -22.81 -7.67 1.23
CA GLY A 301 -23.21 -8.94 0.61
C GLY A 301 -22.59 -9.23 -0.76
N TYR A 302 -21.74 -8.36 -1.32
CA TYR A 302 -21.09 -8.56 -2.62
C TYR A 302 -19.56 -8.45 -2.56
N GLU A 303 -18.88 -9.33 -3.27
CA GLU A 303 -17.42 -9.29 -3.44
C GLU A 303 -17.01 -9.05 -4.88
N LYS A 304 -15.79 -8.53 -5.04
CA LYS A 304 -15.20 -8.31 -6.35
C LYS A 304 -14.71 -9.64 -6.92
N VAL A 305 -15.30 -10.04 -8.04
CA VAL A 305 -14.85 -11.17 -8.85
C VAL A 305 -14.54 -10.63 -10.25
N GLU A 306 -13.26 -10.64 -10.60
CA GLU A 306 -12.74 -9.97 -11.81
C GLU A 306 -13.09 -8.47 -11.82
N ASP A 307 -13.93 -8.04 -12.76
CA ASP A 307 -14.39 -6.64 -12.92
C ASP A 307 -15.88 -6.45 -12.58
N ALA A 308 -16.49 -7.42 -11.89
CA ALA A 308 -17.89 -7.38 -11.46
C ALA A 308 -18.03 -7.63 -9.95
N CYS A 309 -19.16 -7.19 -9.39
CA CYS A 309 -19.56 -7.55 -8.04
C CYS A 309 -20.51 -8.75 -8.07
N GLN A 310 -20.12 -9.84 -7.39
CA GLN A 310 -20.92 -11.04 -7.27
C GLN A 310 -21.38 -11.21 -5.82
N ALA A 311 -22.57 -11.78 -5.65
CA ALA A 311 -23.13 -12.02 -4.32
C ALA A 311 -22.27 -13.04 -3.57
N CYS A 312 -22.12 -12.85 -2.26
CA CYS A 312 -21.38 -13.79 -1.42
C CYS A 312 -21.96 -15.20 -1.55
N SER A 313 -21.09 -16.19 -1.70
CA SER A 313 -21.49 -17.60 -1.73
C SER A 313 -22.18 -18.04 -0.42
N PRO A 314 -23.05 -19.05 -0.44
CA PRO A 314 -23.69 -19.56 0.78
C PRO A 314 -22.66 -19.95 1.86
N GLY A 315 -22.91 -19.55 3.11
CA GLY A 315 -21.97 -19.70 4.22
C GLY A 315 -20.89 -18.62 4.30
N PHE A 316 -20.94 -17.60 3.44
CA PHE A 316 -20.13 -16.39 3.51
C PHE A 316 -21.02 -15.15 3.67
N PHE A 317 -20.43 -14.08 4.15
CA PHE A 317 -21.12 -12.80 4.35
C PHE A 317 -20.16 -11.62 4.18
N LYS A 318 -20.73 -10.43 3.97
CA LYS A 318 -19.97 -9.17 3.98
C LYS A 318 -20.82 -8.03 4.51
N SER A 319 -20.39 -7.44 5.63
CA SER A 319 -21.17 -6.44 6.36
C SER A 319 -20.91 -4.98 5.95
N GLU A 320 -19.81 -4.71 5.25
CA GLU A 320 -19.35 -3.35 4.97
C GLU A 320 -18.91 -3.18 3.51
N VAL A 321 -19.15 -2.00 2.95
CA VAL A 321 -18.65 -1.58 1.64
C VAL A 321 -17.13 -1.44 1.69
N SER A 322 -16.44 -2.40 1.09
CA SER A 322 -14.98 -2.53 1.22
C SER A 322 -14.38 -3.32 0.05
N GLU A 323 -13.06 -3.24 -0.09
CA GLU A 323 -12.30 -4.06 -1.05
C GLU A 323 -12.14 -5.52 -0.61
N SER A 324 -12.52 -5.85 0.63
CA SER A 324 -12.36 -7.20 1.16
C SER A 324 -13.31 -8.20 0.49
N PRO A 325 -12.86 -9.45 0.33
CA PRO A 325 -13.73 -10.53 -0.13
C PRO A 325 -14.74 -10.91 0.96
N CYS A 326 -15.73 -11.72 0.59
CA CYS A 326 -16.70 -12.25 1.53
C CYS A 326 -16.00 -13.11 2.60
N LEU A 327 -16.37 -12.90 3.86
CA LEU A 327 -15.83 -13.63 4.99
C LEU A 327 -16.67 -14.88 5.24
N LYS A 328 -16.03 -15.97 5.64
CA LYS A 328 -16.73 -17.17 6.05
C LYS A 328 -17.53 -16.90 7.33
N CYS A 329 -18.74 -17.43 7.43
CA CYS A 329 -19.53 -17.35 8.65
C CYS A 329 -18.76 -17.91 9.86
N PRO A 330 -18.75 -17.19 10.99
CA PRO A 330 -18.02 -17.61 12.19
C PRO A 330 -18.71 -18.80 12.87
N VAL A 331 -18.13 -19.32 13.95
CA VAL A 331 -18.74 -20.46 14.68
C VAL A 331 -20.02 -20.03 15.40
N HIS A 332 -20.91 -21.00 15.63
CA HIS A 332 -22.22 -20.81 16.28
C HIS A 332 -23.17 -19.88 15.51
N THR A 333 -23.06 -19.88 14.19
CA THR A 333 -23.99 -19.20 13.28
C THR A 333 -24.60 -20.19 12.30
N LEU A 334 -25.83 -19.93 11.88
CA LEU A 334 -26.51 -20.66 10.83
C LEU A 334 -25.83 -20.42 9.47
N LEU A 335 -26.06 -21.35 8.54
CA LEU A 335 -25.58 -21.22 7.16
C LEU A 335 -26.27 -20.02 6.49
N SER A 336 -25.49 -19.04 6.04
CA SER A 336 -26.02 -17.86 5.37
C SER A 336 -26.51 -18.15 3.95
N PRO A 337 -27.57 -17.46 3.47
CA PRO A 337 -27.98 -17.49 2.08
C PRO A 337 -26.98 -16.74 1.18
N GLU A 338 -27.17 -16.82 -0.14
CA GLU A 338 -26.40 -16.05 -1.11
C GLU A 338 -26.60 -14.54 -0.89
N GLY A 339 -25.53 -13.76 -0.96
CA GLY A 339 -25.58 -12.31 -0.78
C GLY A 339 -25.81 -11.84 0.66
N ALA A 340 -25.52 -12.67 1.66
CA ALA A 340 -25.75 -12.32 3.05
C ALA A 340 -24.83 -11.19 3.55
N THR A 341 -25.40 -10.26 4.31
CA THR A 341 -24.66 -9.15 4.93
C THR A 341 -24.19 -9.49 6.35
N PHE A 342 -24.80 -10.49 6.98
CA PHE A 342 -24.40 -11.06 8.26
C PHE A 342 -24.85 -12.51 8.37
N CYS A 343 -24.27 -13.28 9.29
CA CYS A 343 -24.72 -14.64 9.61
C CYS A 343 -25.55 -14.66 10.89
N GLU A 344 -26.76 -15.21 10.81
CA GLU A 344 -27.68 -15.34 11.93
C GLU A 344 -27.15 -16.31 12.98
N CYS A 345 -27.38 -16.03 14.27
CA CYS A 345 -26.90 -16.89 15.35
C CYS A 345 -27.71 -18.17 15.46
N GLU A 346 -27.06 -19.26 15.88
CA GLU A 346 -27.75 -20.49 16.29
C GLU A 346 -28.61 -20.27 17.54
N GLU A 347 -29.62 -21.12 17.74
CA GLU A 347 -30.49 -21.05 18.91
C GLU A 347 -29.69 -21.18 20.22
N GLY A 348 -29.87 -20.23 21.14
CA GLY A 348 -29.14 -20.16 22.40
C GLY A 348 -27.79 -19.42 22.34
N TYR A 349 -27.41 -18.90 21.18
CA TYR A 349 -26.24 -18.03 21.00
C TYR A 349 -26.65 -16.63 20.56
N PHE A 350 -25.83 -15.64 20.92
CA PHE A 350 -26.16 -14.22 20.79
C PHE A 350 -24.90 -13.38 20.49
N ARG A 351 -25.12 -12.15 20.03
CA ARG A 351 -24.10 -11.10 19.95
C ARG A 351 -24.51 -9.92 20.80
N ALA A 352 -23.56 -9.30 21.49
CA ALA A 352 -23.81 -8.03 22.19
C ALA A 352 -23.85 -6.86 21.17
N PRO A 353 -24.51 -5.74 21.47
CA PRO A 353 -24.63 -4.60 20.54
C PRO A 353 -23.31 -3.99 20.08
N GLN A 354 -22.24 -4.15 20.88
CA GLN A 354 -20.90 -3.67 20.59
C GLN A 354 -20.03 -4.69 19.84
N ASP A 355 -20.51 -5.92 19.66
CA ASP A 355 -19.74 -6.98 18.99
C ASP A 355 -19.79 -6.78 17.47
N LEU A 356 -18.66 -7.02 16.80
CA LEU A 356 -18.61 -6.98 15.34
C LEU A 356 -19.34 -8.18 14.73
N LEU A 357 -19.91 -8.02 13.54
CA LEU A 357 -20.62 -9.10 12.84
C LEU A 357 -19.70 -10.25 12.41
N SER A 358 -18.38 -9.99 12.36
CA SER A 358 -17.34 -11.01 12.15
C SER A 358 -17.01 -11.83 13.39
N MET A 359 -17.43 -11.39 14.58
CA MET A 359 -17.25 -12.18 15.80
C MET A 359 -18.26 -13.33 15.87
N PRO A 360 -17.86 -14.49 16.43
CA PRO A 360 -18.76 -15.62 16.61
C PRO A 360 -19.90 -15.29 17.57
N CYS A 361 -21.02 -16.00 17.43
CA CYS A 361 -22.07 -15.90 18.42
C CYS A 361 -21.66 -16.62 19.70
N THR A 362 -22.04 -16.06 20.84
CA THR A 362 -21.58 -16.47 22.17
C THR A 362 -22.77 -16.71 23.08
N ARG A 363 -22.55 -17.35 24.23
CA ARG A 363 -23.64 -17.68 25.17
C ARG A 363 -23.34 -17.18 26.59
N PRO A 364 -24.34 -17.09 27.49
CA PRO A 364 -24.09 -16.82 28.90
C PRO A 364 -23.13 -17.88 29.51
N PRO A 365 -22.26 -17.50 30.46
CA PRO A 365 -21.31 -18.43 31.05
C PRO A 365 -22.02 -19.44 31.97
N SER A 366 -21.34 -20.55 32.27
CA SER A 366 -21.79 -21.47 33.33
C SER A 366 -21.64 -20.83 34.72
N ALA A 367 -22.22 -21.45 35.76
CA ALA A 367 -21.96 -21.02 37.13
C ALA A 367 -20.46 -21.12 37.47
N PRO A 368 -19.95 -20.31 38.43
CA PRO A 368 -18.58 -20.45 38.93
C PRO A 368 -18.28 -21.91 39.29
N HIS A 369 -17.11 -22.43 38.90
CA HIS A 369 -16.84 -23.87 39.03
C HIS A 369 -16.79 -24.30 40.51
N TYR A 370 -16.08 -23.54 41.35
CA TYR A 370 -16.04 -23.69 42.80
C TYR A 370 -16.30 -22.37 43.51
N LEU A 371 -16.96 -22.44 44.67
CA LEU A 371 -17.17 -21.33 45.59
C LEU A 371 -16.90 -21.81 47.01
N THR A 372 -16.09 -21.07 47.73
CA THR A 372 -15.76 -21.32 49.14
C THR A 372 -15.99 -20.05 49.95
N ALA A 373 -16.58 -20.21 51.13
CA ALA A 373 -16.75 -19.15 52.11
C ALA A 373 -15.92 -19.50 53.34
N VAL A 374 -14.84 -18.74 53.59
CA VAL A 374 -13.89 -19.01 54.67
C VAL A 374 -14.00 -17.93 55.74
N GLY A 375 -14.32 -18.31 56.97
CA GLY A 375 -14.35 -17.39 58.11
C GLY A 375 -12.95 -16.99 58.58
N MET A 376 -12.62 -15.71 58.54
CA MET A 376 -11.38 -15.10 59.05
C MET A 376 -11.67 -14.27 60.32
N GLY A 377 -12.04 -14.94 61.41
CA GLY A 377 -12.49 -14.27 62.65
C GLY A 377 -13.91 -13.70 62.50
N ALA A 378 -14.05 -12.37 62.46
CA ALA A 378 -15.33 -11.67 62.31
C ALA A 378 -15.67 -11.26 60.86
N LYS A 379 -14.84 -11.69 59.89
CA LYS A 379 -15.01 -11.43 58.45
C LYS A 379 -15.09 -12.74 57.71
N VAL A 380 -15.76 -12.75 56.55
CA VAL A 380 -15.81 -13.90 55.65
C VAL A 380 -15.08 -13.54 54.36
N GLU A 381 -14.14 -14.38 53.94
CA GLU A 381 -13.54 -14.31 52.62
C GLU A 381 -14.28 -15.28 51.69
N LEU A 382 -14.96 -14.73 50.68
CA LEU A 382 -15.51 -15.51 49.59
C LEU A 382 -14.43 -15.68 48.53
N ARG A 383 -14.13 -16.91 48.13
CA ARG A 383 -13.21 -17.24 47.05
C ARG A 383 -13.87 -18.19 46.07
N TRP A 384 -13.89 -17.84 44.80
CA TRP A 384 -14.42 -18.68 43.73
C TRP A 384 -13.40 -18.90 42.61
N THR A 385 -13.72 -19.83 41.72
CA THR A 385 -12.97 -20.03 40.48
C THR A 385 -13.82 -19.64 39.27
N PRO A 386 -13.20 -19.27 38.13
CA PRO A 386 -13.95 -18.98 36.92
C PRO A 386 -14.89 -20.12 36.48
N PRO A 387 -15.94 -19.80 35.70
CA PRO A 387 -16.81 -20.79 35.07
C PRO A 387 -16.03 -21.83 34.27
N GLN A 388 -16.56 -23.06 34.22
CA GLN A 388 -15.99 -24.11 33.36
C GLN A 388 -16.20 -23.78 31.88
N ASP A 389 -17.34 -23.17 31.56
CA ASP A 389 -17.62 -22.62 30.24
C ASP A 389 -17.86 -21.12 30.36
N SER A 390 -17.01 -20.33 29.69
CA SER A 390 -17.15 -18.88 29.61
C SER A 390 -18.21 -18.41 28.60
N GLY A 391 -18.74 -19.34 27.81
CA GLY A 391 -19.60 -19.04 26.67
C GLY A 391 -18.86 -18.39 25.50
N GLY A 392 -17.52 -18.55 25.46
CA GLY A 392 -16.66 -18.03 24.38
C GLY A 392 -16.26 -16.56 24.53
N ARG A 393 -16.47 -15.95 25.71
CA ARG A 393 -16.12 -14.54 25.98
C ARG A 393 -15.17 -14.41 27.16
N GLU A 394 -14.44 -13.31 27.20
CA GLU A 394 -13.49 -12.98 28.28
C GLU A 394 -14.01 -11.88 29.21
N ASP A 395 -15.13 -11.23 28.86
CA ASP A 395 -15.74 -10.14 29.61
C ASP A 395 -16.65 -10.63 30.75
N ILE A 396 -16.22 -11.67 31.47
CA ILE A 396 -16.97 -12.24 32.57
C ILE A 396 -16.89 -11.32 33.79
N ILE A 397 -18.04 -10.99 34.33
CA ILE A 397 -18.23 -10.26 35.57
C ILE A 397 -19.01 -11.10 36.57
N TYR A 398 -18.75 -10.88 37.86
CA TYR A 398 -19.43 -11.56 38.94
C TYR A 398 -20.32 -10.61 39.74
N SER A 399 -21.43 -11.14 40.24
CA SER A 399 -22.29 -10.45 41.21
C SER A 399 -22.57 -11.36 42.41
N VAL A 400 -22.46 -10.79 43.61
CA VAL A 400 -22.66 -11.49 44.86
C VAL A 400 -23.98 -11.01 45.47
N THR A 401 -24.87 -11.95 45.77
CA THR A 401 -26.08 -11.71 46.58
C THR A 401 -25.96 -12.43 47.91
N CYS A 402 -26.61 -11.89 48.94
CA CYS A 402 -26.54 -12.39 50.30
C CYS A 402 -27.95 -12.62 50.83
N GLU A 403 -28.16 -13.81 51.40
CA GLU A 403 -29.35 -14.20 52.11
C GLU A 403 -28.99 -14.58 53.55
N GLN A 404 -29.80 -14.12 54.51
CA GLN A 404 -29.65 -14.37 55.93
C GLN A 404 -30.75 -15.34 56.36
N CYS A 405 -30.36 -16.51 56.87
CA CYS A 405 -31.28 -17.55 57.33
C CYS A 405 -31.19 -17.70 58.85
N TRP A 406 -32.31 -17.53 59.54
CA TRP A 406 -32.39 -17.68 60.99
C TRP A 406 -32.45 -19.17 61.37
N PRO A 407 -31.47 -19.70 62.15
CA PRO A 407 -31.44 -21.12 62.51
C PRO A 407 -32.65 -21.58 63.33
N GLU A 408 -33.27 -20.67 64.09
CA GLU A 408 -34.37 -20.98 65.00
C GLU A 408 -35.75 -20.98 64.31
N SER A 409 -35.97 -20.13 63.31
CA SER A 409 -37.24 -20.03 62.59
C SER A 409 -37.23 -20.75 61.23
N GLY A 410 -36.05 -21.01 60.65
CA GLY A 410 -35.91 -21.57 59.30
C GLY A 410 -36.28 -20.60 58.18
N GLU A 411 -36.67 -19.36 58.50
CA GLU A 411 -36.97 -18.33 57.50
C GLU A 411 -35.66 -17.71 56.97
N CYS A 412 -35.61 -17.48 55.66
CA CYS A 412 -34.49 -16.81 54.99
C CYS A 412 -34.99 -15.51 54.33
N GLY A 413 -34.23 -14.44 54.51
CA GLY A 413 -34.49 -13.13 53.90
C GLY A 413 -33.25 -12.54 53.24
N PRO A 414 -33.39 -11.46 52.46
CA PRO A 414 -32.24 -10.72 51.95
C PRO A 414 -31.42 -10.16 53.11
N CYS A 415 -30.09 -10.17 53.00
CA CYS A 415 -29.23 -9.62 54.04
C CYS A 415 -29.48 -8.13 54.28
N GLU A 416 -29.30 -7.73 55.54
CA GLU A 416 -29.40 -6.33 55.94
C GLU A 416 -28.35 -5.42 55.26
N ALA A 417 -28.69 -4.13 55.12
CA ALA A 417 -27.76 -3.13 54.60
C ALA A 417 -26.56 -2.84 55.52
N SER A 418 -26.54 -3.43 56.73
CA SER A 418 -25.42 -3.39 57.68
C SER A 418 -24.20 -4.18 57.19
N VAL A 419 -24.40 -5.18 56.33
CA VAL A 419 -23.34 -6.01 55.76
C VAL A 419 -22.48 -5.20 54.78
N ARG A 420 -21.16 -5.21 54.98
CA ARG A 420 -20.20 -4.48 54.13
C ARG A 420 -19.36 -5.41 53.29
N TYR A 421 -19.14 -5.02 52.04
CA TYR A 421 -18.25 -5.69 51.10
C TYR A 421 -16.98 -4.86 50.90
N SER A 422 -15.82 -5.52 50.74
CA SER A 422 -14.54 -4.84 50.47
C SER A 422 -14.51 -4.16 49.09
N GLU A 423 -15.29 -4.67 48.14
CA GLU A 423 -15.49 -4.13 46.79
C GLU A 423 -17.01 -4.15 46.50
N PRO A 424 -17.51 -3.31 45.56
CA PRO A 424 -18.92 -3.33 45.20
C PRO A 424 -19.40 -4.74 44.80
N PRO A 425 -20.54 -5.23 45.31
CA PRO A 425 -20.98 -6.62 45.12
C PRO A 425 -21.47 -6.93 43.70
N HIS A 426 -21.41 -5.98 42.77
CA HIS A 426 -21.78 -6.14 41.37
C HIS A 426 -20.61 -5.76 40.46
N ALA A 427 -20.56 -6.35 39.27
CA ALA A 427 -19.51 -6.11 38.27
C ALA A 427 -18.08 -6.40 38.77
N LEU A 428 -17.93 -7.42 39.62
CA LEU A 428 -16.64 -7.88 40.11
C LEU A 428 -15.87 -8.58 39.00
N THR A 429 -14.60 -8.24 38.81
CA THR A 429 -13.68 -8.93 37.87
C THR A 429 -12.72 -9.87 38.59
N ARG A 430 -12.53 -9.67 39.90
CA ARG A 430 -11.75 -10.56 40.76
C ARG A 430 -12.60 -11.75 41.21
N THR A 431 -11.91 -12.82 41.60
CA THR A 431 -12.54 -14.06 42.08
C THR A 431 -12.54 -14.19 43.62
N SER A 432 -12.46 -13.06 44.32
CA SER A 432 -12.53 -13.02 45.78
C SER A 432 -13.07 -11.70 46.30
N VAL A 433 -13.90 -11.74 47.35
CA VAL A 433 -14.38 -10.56 48.07
C VAL A 433 -14.43 -10.83 49.56
N ILE A 434 -14.15 -9.82 50.39
CA ILE A 434 -14.23 -9.92 51.84
C ILE A 434 -15.53 -9.25 52.30
N VAL A 435 -16.31 -9.97 53.10
CA VAL A 435 -17.55 -9.52 53.71
C VAL A 435 -17.32 -9.30 55.21
N SER A 436 -17.78 -8.15 55.72
CA SER A 436 -17.63 -7.72 57.12
C SER A 436 -18.94 -7.20 57.68
N ASP A 437 -18.95 -6.91 58.98
CA ASP A 437 -20.13 -6.45 59.73
C ASP A 437 -21.28 -7.49 59.71
N LEU A 438 -20.91 -8.77 59.85
CA LEU A 438 -21.81 -9.92 59.89
C LEU A 438 -22.20 -10.25 61.34
N GLU A 439 -23.44 -10.65 61.55
CA GLU A 439 -23.98 -11.00 62.87
C GLU A 439 -23.48 -12.41 63.31
N PRO A 440 -23.01 -12.57 64.56
CA PRO A 440 -22.62 -13.88 65.07
C PRO A 440 -23.79 -14.85 65.15
N HIS A 441 -23.51 -16.14 64.98
CA HIS A 441 -24.47 -17.27 65.08
C HIS A 441 -25.61 -17.24 64.06
N MET A 442 -25.47 -16.42 63.02
CA MET A 442 -26.36 -16.38 61.89
C MET A 442 -25.82 -17.23 60.73
N ASN A 443 -26.70 -17.92 59.99
CA ASN A 443 -26.33 -18.61 58.77
C ASN A 443 -26.48 -17.68 57.57
N TYR A 444 -25.35 -17.26 57.01
CA TYR A 444 -25.33 -16.46 55.78
C TYR A 444 -25.12 -17.34 54.57
N THR A 445 -25.96 -17.20 53.56
CA THR A 445 -25.82 -17.86 52.26
C THR A 445 -25.47 -16.81 51.21
N PHE A 446 -24.31 -16.97 50.59
CA PHE A 446 -23.85 -16.10 49.52
C PHE A 446 -24.04 -16.81 48.18
N ALA A 447 -24.70 -16.15 47.23
CA ALA A 447 -24.80 -16.61 45.85
C ALA A 447 -23.88 -15.77 44.97
N VAL A 448 -22.93 -16.41 44.28
CA VAL A 448 -22.07 -15.76 43.30
C VAL A 448 -22.55 -16.13 41.91
N GLU A 449 -23.05 -15.15 41.18
CA GLU A 449 -23.51 -15.26 39.81
C GLU A 449 -22.39 -14.85 38.84
N ALA A 450 -22.19 -15.62 37.78
CA ALA A 450 -21.32 -15.28 36.66
C ALA A 450 -22.16 -14.74 35.50
N ARG A 451 -21.77 -13.59 34.94
CA ARG A 451 -22.46 -12.91 33.85
C ARG A 451 -21.43 -12.44 32.82
N ASN A 452 -21.80 -12.41 31.56
CA ASN A 452 -21.05 -11.76 30.48
C ASN A 452 -21.96 -10.79 29.70
N GLY A 453 -21.43 -10.09 28.70
CA GLY A 453 -22.20 -9.12 27.92
C GLY A 453 -23.44 -9.66 27.18
N VAL A 454 -23.61 -10.98 27.01
CA VAL A 454 -24.83 -11.59 26.44
C VAL A 454 -25.81 -12.14 27.49
N SER A 455 -25.42 -12.17 28.77
CA SER A 455 -26.28 -12.65 29.88
C SER A 455 -27.49 -11.76 30.16
N GLY A 456 -27.58 -10.58 29.52
CA GLY A 456 -28.77 -9.73 29.57
C GLY A 456 -29.88 -10.15 28.60
N LEU A 457 -29.55 -10.96 27.58
CA LEU A 457 -30.48 -11.39 26.53
C LEU A 457 -31.27 -12.65 26.92
N VAL A 458 -30.90 -13.29 28.02
CA VAL A 458 -31.47 -14.54 28.52
C VAL A 458 -31.91 -14.37 29.98
N ALA A 459 -33.07 -14.95 30.33
CA ALA A 459 -33.60 -14.88 31.69
C ALA A 459 -32.93 -15.85 32.69
N SER A 460 -32.34 -16.94 32.18
CA SER A 460 -31.62 -17.93 32.98
C SER A 460 -30.40 -17.33 33.68
N ARG A 461 -30.19 -17.71 34.95
CA ARG A 461 -29.09 -17.21 35.78
C ARG A 461 -28.13 -18.32 36.17
N SER A 462 -26.84 -18.05 36.05
CA SER A 462 -25.76 -18.99 36.34
C SER A 462 -25.05 -18.61 37.64
N PHE A 463 -25.47 -19.19 38.76
CA PHE A 463 -24.92 -18.88 40.08
C PHE A 463 -24.57 -20.13 40.90
N ARG A 464 -23.66 -19.96 41.86
CA ARG A 464 -23.30 -20.98 42.86
C ARG A 464 -23.45 -20.39 44.25
N THR A 465 -23.95 -21.17 45.19
CA THR A 465 -24.15 -20.75 46.58
C THR A 465 -23.14 -21.39 47.53
N ALA A 466 -22.80 -20.68 48.60
CA ALA A 466 -22.04 -21.19 49.73
C ALA A 466 -22.55 -20.56 51.02
N SER A 467 -22.71 -21.38 52.06
CA SER A 467 -23.22 -20.94 53.37
C SER A 467 -22.11 -20.96 54.42
N VAL A 468 -22.14 -20.00 55.34
CA VAL A 468 -21.16 -19.86 56.43
C VAL A 468 -21.83 -19.27 57.67
N SER A 469 -21.37 -19.69 58.84
CA SER A 469 -21.73 -19.10 60.13
C SER A 469 -20.48 -18.59 60.86
N ILE A 470 -20.59 -17.42 61.49
CA ILE A 470 -19.49 -16.78 62.22
C ILE A 470 -19.75 -16.90 63.72
N ASN A 471 -18.72 -17.25 64.49
CA ASN A 471 -18.81 -17.42 65.94
C ASN A 471 -18.13 -16.29 66.75
N GLN A 472 -17.52 -15.28 66.10
CA GLN A 472 -16.71 -14.24 66.76
C GLN A 472 -17.10 -12.83 66.29
N THR A 473 -17.18 -11.87 67.22
CA THR A 473 -17.37 -10.44 66.94
C THR A 473 -16.03 -9.73 66.66
N ALA A 474 -16.04 -8.64 65.87
CA ALA A 474 -14.82 -7.95 65.45
C ALA A 474 -14.04 -7.34 66.65
N PRO A 475 -12.71 -7.54 66.77
CA PRO A 475 -11.93 -6.94 67.84
C PRO A 475 -11.86 -5.40 67.68
N ARG A 476 -12.18 -4.66 68.75
CA ARG A 476 -12.02 -3.19 68.83
C ARG A 476 -10.52 -2.83 68.87
N ALA A 477 -9.92 -2.44 67.75
CA ALA A 477 -8.48 -2.13 67.69
C ALA A 477 -8.15 -0.65 68.01
N SER A 478 -7.20 -0.43 68.92
CA SER A 478 -6.53 0.86 69.18
C SER A 478 -5.17 0.91 68.45
N CYS A 479 -4.91 1.98 67.68
CA CYS A 479 -3.71 2.13 66.85
C CYS A 479 -2.48 2.65 67.62
N LEU A 480 -1.34 1.96 67.52
CA LEU A 480 -0.01 2.42 67.96
C LEU A 480 0.78 3.06 66.80
N ARG A 481 1.44 4.20 67.04
CA ARG A 481 2.20 4.98 66.03
C ARG A 481 3.67 5.08 66.45
N VAL A 482 4.61 4.68 65.58
CA VAL A 482 6.07 4.75 65.82
C VAL A 482 6.63 6.06 65.25
N GLN A 483 7.44 6.80 66.03
CA GLN A 483 7.76 8.22 65.75
C GLN A 483 9.19 8.55 65.30
N ARG A 484 10.19 7.65 65.31
CA ARG A 484 11.53 7.85 64.65
C ARG A 484 12.46 6.64 64.74
N LYS A 485 13.36 6.47 63.76
CA LYS A 485 14.44 5.45 63.70
C LYS A 485 15.81 6.16 63.66
N CYS A 486 16.68 5.87 64.62
CA CYS A 486 18.13 6.08 64.54
C CYS A 486 18.83 4.82 65.05
N GLY A 487 20.08 4.59 64.60
CA GLY A 487 20.80 3.32 64.64
C GLY A 487 20.57 2.41 65.86
N HIS A 488 20.21 1.17 65.54
CA HIS A 488 20.30 -0.07 66.34
C HIS A 488 19.68 -0.15 67.76
N THR A 489 18.71 0.72 68.11
CA THR A 489 17.81 0.43 69.25
C THR A 489 16.43 1.08 69.06
N VAL A 490 15.36 0.29 69.18
CA VAL A 490 13.97 0.78 69.24
C VAL A 490 13.48 0.63 70.69
N THR A 491 13.26 1.75 71.37
CA THR A 491 12.57 1.77 72.68
C THR A 491 11.09 2.03 72.46
N THR A 492 10.24 1.05 72.79
CA THR A 492 8.80 1.23 72.91
C THR A 492 8.44 1.57 74.36
N LYS A 493 7.52 2.51 74.56
CA LYS A 493 6.89 2.75 75.87
C LYS A 493 5.41 2.41 75.73
N SER A 494 4.99 1.33 76.39
CA SER A 494 3.59 1.14 76.75
C SER A 494 3.29 2.08 77.92
N LYS A 495 2.14 2.74 77.88
CA LYS A 495 1.57 3.39 79.05
C LYS A 495 0.36 2.56 79.43
N ASP A 496 0.57 1.61 80.33
CA ASP A 496 -0.53 1.09 81.14
C ASP A 496 -0.08 0.96 82.59
N ASN A 497 -1.02 1.22 83.49
CA ASN A 497 -0.78 1.37 84.91
C ASN A 497 -0.41 0.00 85.52
N ASP A 498 0.68 -0.02 86.29
CA ASP A 498 1.18 -1.09 87.16
C ASP A 498 1.94 -2.32 86.59
N ARG A 499 3.23 -2.33 86.95
CA ARG A 499 4.21 -3.42 87.14
C ARG A 499 4.90 -4.10 85.93
N HIS A 500 6.23 -4.15 86.08
CA HIS A 500 7.27 -4.67 85.17
C HIS A 500 7.33 -6.20 85.09
N VAL A 501 7.52 -6.76 83.88
CA VAL A 501 8.45 -7.88 83.60
C VAL A 501 8.99 -7.76 82.16
N LEU A 502 10.31 -7.87 82.00
CA LEU A 502 11.04 -7.94 80.72
C LEU A 502 11.26 -9.40 80.32
N SER A 503 11.03 -9.76 79.05
CA SER A 503 11.83 -10.80 78.40
C SER A 503 11.93 -10.54 76.89
N SER A 504 13.12 -10.78 76.34
CA SER A 504 13.50 -10.51 74.95
C SER A 504 13.72 -11.82 74.19
N TYR A 505 13.14 -11.94 73.00
CA TYR A 505 13.67 -12.79 71.92
C TYR A 505 13.48 -12.05 70.59
N GLY A 506 14.55 -12.05 69.77
CA GLY A 506 14.59 -11.41 68.46
C GLY A 506 14.37 -12.40 67.32
N VAL A 507 13.66 -11.97 66.28
CA VAL A 507 13.63 -12.60 64.95
C VAL A 507 13.64 -11.49 63.88
N PRO A 508 14.38 -11.65 62.75
CA PRO A 508 14.52 -10.62 61.71
C PRO A 508 13.24 -10.47 60.87
N GLY A 509 12.88 -9.22 60.61
CA GLY A 509 11.64 -8.81 59.94
C GLY A 509 11.63 -9.01 58.42
N ALA A 510 10.39 -9.17 57.94
CA ALA A 510 9.96 -9.28 56.56
C ALA A 510 9.70 -7.93 55.88
N MET A 511 9.69 -8.01 54.53
CA MET A 511 8.85 -7.35 53.51
C MET A 511 8.02 -6.07 53.79
N SER A 512 8.12 -5.17 52.79
CA SER A 512 7.04 -4.47 52.05
C SER A 512 6.28 -3.30 52.64
N HIS A 513 6.20 -2.21 51.86
CA HIS A 513 4.98 -1.41 51.68
C HIS A 513 4.95 -0.67 50.33
N LEU A 514 3.89 -0.94 49.56
CA LEU A 514 3.25 -0.13 48.50
C LEU A 514 2.73 1.21 49.09
N PHE A 515 2.53 2.31 48.35
CA PHE A 515 1.45 2.47 47.36
C PHE A 515 1.63 3.69 46.40
N CYS A 516 1.14 3.46 45.18
CA CYS A 516 0.59 4.32 44.12
C CYS A 516 0.59 5.85 44.22
N PHE A 517 1.03 6.49 43.12
CA PHE A 517 0.24 7.52 42.43
C PHE A 517 -0.03 7.09 40.98
N ARG A 518 -1.31 7.10 40.63
CA ARG A 518 -1.88 6.88 39.30
C ARG A 518 -1.94 8.26 38.63
N ALA A 519 -1.28 8.44 37.50
CA ALA A 519 -1.54 9.56 36.60
C ALA A 519 -2.19 9.01 35.34
N HIS A 520 -3.48 9.31 35.19
CA HIS A 520 -4.24 9.18 33.97
C HIS A 520 -4.07 10.50 33.21
N VAL A 521 -3.57 10.45 31.97
CA VAL A 521 -3.59 11.55 31.00
C VAL A 521 -4.01 10.94 29.66
N PRO A 522 -4.92 11.59 28.91
CA PRO A 522 -5.88 10.96 28.02
C PRO A 522 -5.31 10.69 26.62
N GLY A 523 -6.06 9.95 25.81
CA GLY A 523 -5.70 9.61 24.44
C GLY A 523 -5.17 10.80 23.65
N THR A 524 -3.98 10.61 23.06
CA THR A 524 -3.49 11.31 21.87
C THR A 524 -2.35 10.49 21.24
N GLN A 525 -2.61 9.96 20.04
CA GLN A 525 -1.63 9.71 18.96
C GLN A 525 -0.39 8.81 19.19
N LEU A 526 -0.51 7.66 19.88
CA LEU A 526 0.55 6.62 19.77
C LEU A 526 0.07 5.23 19.35
N THR A 527 -1.22 4.94 19.46
CA THR A 527 -1.84 3.73 18.90
C THR A 527 -2.05 3.82 17.39
N GLN A 528 -2.03 5.03 16.81
CA GLN A 528 -2.14 5.23 15.36
C GLN A 528 -0.80 5.12 14.61
N ARG A 529 0.27 4.69 15.29
CA ARG A 529 1.59 4.46 14.66
C ARG A 529 2.08 3.02 14.73
N LEU A 530 1.26 2.10 15.25
CA LEU A 530 1.47 0.65 15.13
C LEU A 530 0.70 0.05 13.94
N GLU A 531 -0.27 0.75 13.36
CA GLU A 531 -0.89 0.39 12.07
C GLU A 531 -0.05 0.80 10.84
N LEU A 532 1.02 1.58 11.04
CA LEU A 532 1.95 1.94 9.97
C LEU A 532 3.03 0.86 9.71
N MET A 533 3.08 -0.23 10.49
CA MET A 533 4.06 -1.30 10.28
C MET A 533 3.62 -2.37 9.27
N ASN A 534 2.38 -2.35 8.77
CA ASN A 534 1.95 -3.17 7.63
C ASN A 534 2.09 -2.47 6.26
N LEU A 535 2.58 -1.22 6.23
CA LEU A 535 2.74 -0.42 5.01
C LEU A 535 4.18 -0.35 4.48
N ALA A 536 5.14 -1.02 5.11
CA ALA A 536 6.48 -1.22 4.55
C ALA A 536 6.56 -2.45 3.60
N ALA A 537 5.44 -2.81 2.97
CA ALA A 537 5.34 -3.88 1.98
C ALA A 537 5.49 -3.39 0.53
N GLY A 538 6.35 -2.39 0.31
CA GLY A 538 6.85 -1.98 -1.01
C GLY A 538 7.98 -0.97 -0.80
N PRO A 539 9.11 -0.99 -1.55
CA PRO A 539 9.48 -1.69 -2.78
C PRO A 539 10.39 -2.93 -2.58
N LEU A 540 10.55 -3.44 -1.35
CA LEU A 540 11.51 -4.52 -1.04
C LEU A 540 10.93 -5.95 -1.10
N ALA A 541 9.64 -6.12 -1.36
CA ALA A 541 9.04 -7.43 -1.65
C ALA A 541 9.67 -8.12 -2.89
N PHE A 542 10.35 -7.35 -3.75
CA PHE A 542 11.02 -7.88 -4.94
C PHE A 542 12.37 -8.57 -4.63
N LEU A 543 13.13 -8.07 -3.64
CA LEU A 543 14.36 -8.70 -3.15
C LEU A 543 14.09 -10.07 -2.50
N ARG A 544 12.85 -10.27 -2.00
CA ARG A 544 12.34 -11.53 -1.44
C ARG A 544 12.20 -12.64 -2.49
N GLN A 545 12.16 -12.31 -3.79
CA GLN A 545 11.79 -13.26 -4.85
C GLN A 545 12.96 -13.82 -5.67
N ARG A 546 14.21 -13.32 -5.54
CA ARG A 546 15.27 -13.77 -6.47
C ARG A 546 16.72 -13.71 -5.99
N LEU A 547 16.97 -14.17 -4.75
CA LEU A 547 18.25 -14.83 -4.45
C LEU A 547 18.11 -16.30 -4.85
N HIS A 548 18.56 -16.60 -6.07
CA HIS A 548 18.50 -17.87 -6.81
C HIS A 548 18.04 -19.13 -6.03
N LEU A 549 16.94 -19.71 -6.53
CA LEU A 549 16.22 -20.97 -6.23
C LEU A 549 14.85 -20.75 -5.55
N ASP A 550 13.79 -21.23 -6.24
CA ASP A 550 12.34 -21.13 -5.99
C ASP A 550 11.84 -21.67 -4.63
N GLN A 551 12.43 -21.26 -3.50
CA GLN A 551 11.95 -21.62 -2.17
C GLN A 551 12.12 -20.48 -1.16
N PHE A 552 11.03 -20.12 -0.48
CA PHE A 552 11.02 -19.21 0.67
C PHE A 552 11.78 -19.86 1.83
N THR A 553 12.94 -19.31 2.21
CA THR A 553 13.73 -19.80 3.34
C THR A 553 13.77 -18.79 4.48
N SER A 554 13.89 -19.28 5.72
CA SER A 554 14.12 -18.45 6.93
C SER A 554 15.25 -17.41 6.79
N ALA A 555 16.29 -17.70 6.01
CA ALA A 555 17.40 -16.79 5.79
C ALA A 555 17.08 -15.57 4.89
N SER A 556 15.99 -15.62 4.11
CA SER A 556 15.49 -14.44 3.39
C SER A 556 14.78 -13.49 4.35
N ASP A 557 14.00 -14.03 5.28
CA ASP A 557 13.29 -13.26 6.31
C ASP A 557 14.29 -12.53 7.23
N VAL A 558 15.44 -13.15 7.53
CA VAL A 558 16.52 -12.55 8.33
C VAL A 558 17.14 -11.32 7.63
N TRP A 559 17.29 -11.34 6.30
CA TRP A 559 17.79 -10.18 5.55
C TRP A 559 16.81 -9.00 5.65
N SER A 560 15.51 -9.27 5.44
CA SER A 560 14.45 -8.28 5.57
C SER A 560 14.38 -7.71 6.99
N TYR A 561 14.56 -8.55 8.01
CA TYR A 561 14.63 -8.10 9.40
C TYR A 561 15.80 -7.13 9.64
N GLY A 562 16.97 -7.35 9.04
CA GLY A 562 18.09 -6.42 9.09
C GLY A 562 17.76 -5.03 8.51
N ILE A 563 16.96 -4.98 7.44
CA ILE A 563 16.46 -3.71 6.87
C ILE A 563 15.51 -3.00 7.85
N VAL A 564 14.58 -3.74 8.46
CA VAL A 564 13.66 -3.17 9.46
C VAL A 564 14.43 -2.62 10.66
N MET A 565 15.45 -3.32 11.15
CA MET A 565 16.32 -2.81 12.22
C MET A 565 16.96 -1.47 11.82
N TRP A 566 17.40 -1.34 10.57
CA TRP A 566 17.99 -0.11 10.05
C TRP A 566 16.96 1.02 9.97
N GLU A 567 15.76 0.76 9.42
CA GLU A 567 14.65 1.74 9.33
C GLU A 567 14.23 2.24 10.72
N VAL A 568 14.19 1.35 11.71
CA VAL A 568 13.89 1.70 13.11
C VAL A 568 14.98 2.61 13.69
N MET A 569 16.26 2.33 13.38
CA MET A 569 17.39 3.12 13.88
C MET A 569 17.59 4.45 13.13
N THR A 570 17.09 4.59 11.91
CA THR A 570 17.08 5.85 11.14
C THR A 570 15.79 6.65 11.30
N TYR A 571 14.87 6.21 12.16
CA TYR A 571 13.56 6.86 12.39
C TYR A 571 12.67 6.90 11.13
N GLY A 572 12.73 5.86 10.30
CA GLY A 572 11.88 5.65 9.14
C GLY A 572 12.42 6.24 7.83
N GLU A 573 13.74 6.36 7.68
CA GLU A 573 14.32 6.71 6.38
C GLU A 573 14.11 5.58 5.36
N ARG A 574 13.90 5.95 4.09
CA ARG A 574 13.73 4.98 3.01
C ARG A 574 15.06 4.26 2.73
N PRO A 575 15.12 2.91 2.78
CA PRO A 575 16.32 2.16 2.43
C PRO A 575 16.61 2.28 0.92
N TYR A 576 17.90 2.38 0.57
CA TYR A 576 18.40 2.48 -0.82
C TYR A 576 17.69 3.57 -1.65
N TRP A 577 17.77 4.82 -1.17
CA TRP A 577 17.11 6.00 -1.77
C TRP A 577 17.26 6.07 -3.28
N GLU A 578 16.14 6.31 -3.97
CA GLU A 578 16.05 6.64 -5.41
C GLU A 578 16.64 5.63 -6.39
N LEU A 579 17.05 4.45 -5.92
CA LEU A 579 17.41 3.33 -6.77
C LEU A 579 16.14 2.57 -7.16
N SER A 580 16.01 2.25 -8.44
CA SER A 580 15.04 1.27 -8.93
C SER A 580 15.36 -0.12 -8.40
N ASN A 581 14.39 -1.02 -8.37
CA ASN A 581 14.59 -2.39 -7.90
C ASN A 581 15.75 -3.11 -8.62
N HIS A 582 15.96 -2.81 -9.90
CA HIS A 582 17.06 -3.37 -10.69
C HIS A 582 18.43 -2.82 -10.23
N GLU A 583 18.53 -1.52 -9.95
CA GLU A 583 19.75 -0.89 -9.47
C GLU A 583 20.12 -1.31 -8.04
N VAL A 584 19.11 -1.49 -7.17
CA VAL A 584 19.32 -2.03 -5.82
C VAL A 584 19.91 -3.44 -5.87
N MET A 585 19.39 -4.31 -6.75
CA MET A 585 19.94 -5.66 -6.93
C MET A 585 21.39 -5.66 -7.41
N LYS A 586 21.70 -4.77 -8.36
CA LYS A 586 23.07 -4.59 -8.84
C LYS A 586 24.00 -4.11 -7.72
N ALA A 587 23.61 -3.07 -6.99
CA ALA A 587 24.39 -2.51 -5.89
C ALA A 587 24.65 -3.55 -4.78
N ILE A 588 23.63 -4.34 -4.40
CA ILE A 588 23.79 -5.39 -3.38
C ILE A 588 24.75 -6.49 -3.83
N ASN A 589 24.68 -6.90 -5.10
CA ASN A 589 25.59 -7.89 -5.69
C ASN A 589 27.03 -7.37 -5.81
N GLU A 590 27.20 -6.06 -6.01
CA GLU A 590 28.49 -5.36 -6.00
C GLU A 590 29.02 -5.10 -4.57
N GLY A 591 28.29 -5.53 -3.54
CA GLY A 591 28.71 -5.48 -2.15
C GLY A 591 28.25 -4.23 -1.39
N PHE A 592 27.44 -3.36 -2.00
CA PHE A 592 26.87 -2.19 -1.34
C PHE A 592 25.91 -2.61 -0.22
N ARG A 593 26.00 -1.92 0.92
CA ARG A 593 25.16 -2.12 2.11
C ARG A 593 24.77 -0.76 2.68
N LEU A 594 23.68 -0.71 3.45
CA LEU A 594 23.19 0.54 4.03
C LEU A 594 24.19 1.12 5.05
N PRO A 595 24.37 2.45 5.09
CA PRO A 595 25.31 3.10 5.99
C PRO A 595 24.86 2.97 7.46
N THR A 596 25.80 3.09 8.39
CA THR A 596 25.52 3.05 9.82
C THR A 596 24.51 4.14 10.21
N PRO A 597 23.38 3.78 10.88
CA PRO A 597 22.46 4.77 11.43
C PRO A 597 23.15 5.68 12.46
N MET A 598 22.73 6.94 12.51
CA MET A 598 23.26 7.93 13.45
C MET A 598 23.11 7.47 14.90
N ASP A 599 24.17 7.64 15.70
CA ASP A 599 24.21 7.28 17.13
C ASP A 599 23.92 5.79 17.42
N CYS A 600 24.12 4.91 16.41
CA CYS A 600 23.92 3.48 16.54
C CYS A 600 25.08 2.81 17.30
N PRO A 601 24.80 2.02 18.37
CA PRO A 601 25.80 1.20 19.02
C PRO A 601 26.43 0.20 18.05
N SER A 602 27.76 0.04 18.13
CA SER A 602 28.53 -0.85 17.24
C SER A 602 27.97 -2.28 17.23
N ALA A 603 27.60 -2.80 18.40
CA ALA A 603 27.00 -4.12 18.53
C ALA A 603 25.70 -4.32 17.71
N ILE A 604 24.89 -3.26 17.55
CA ILE A 604 23.62 -3.31 16.81
C ILE A 604 23.87 -3.24 15.31
N TYR A 605 24.77 -2.35 14.87
CA TYR A 605 25.12 -2.30 13.45
C TYR A 605 25.83 -3.58 12.98
N GLN A 606 26.67 -4.19 13.82
CA GLN A 606 27.27 -5.49 13.54
C GLN A 606 26.22 -6.59 13.37
N LEU A 607 25.14 -6.57 14.17
CA LEU A 607 24.03 -7.49 14.02
C LEU A 607 23.29 -7.27 12.68
N MET A 608 23.07 -6.01 12.26
CA MET A 608 22.51 -5.71 10.93
C MET A 608 23.40 -6.24 9.81
N MET A 609 24.72 -6.06 9.92
CA MET A 609 25.69 -6.58 8.94
C MET A 609 25.72 -8.11 8.87
N GLN A 610 25.50 -8.81 10.00
CA GLN A 610 25.35 -10.26 10.03
C GLN A 610 24.06 -10.72 9.32
N CYS A 611 22.97 -9.96 9.44
CA CYS A 611 21.74 -10.20 8.68
C CYS A 611 21.94 -9.99 7.17
N TRP A 612 22.83 -9.08 6.76
CA TRP A 612 23.11 -8.75 5.36
C TRP A 612 24.29 -9.51 4.74
N GLN A 613 24.62 -10.68 5.26
CA GLN A 613 25.62 -11.58 4.67
C GLN A 613 25.17 -12.09 3.29
N GLN A 614 26.08 -12.09 2.32
CA GLN A 614 25.80 -12.56 0.96
C GLN A 614 25.44 -14.05 0.94
N GLU A 615 26.19 -14.87 1.69
CA GLU A 615 25.92 -16.30 1.84
C GLU A 615 24.75 -16.55 2.80
N ARG A 616 23.72 -17.26 2.31
CA ARG A 616 22.52 -17.63 3.06
C ARG A 616 22.83 -18.36 4.37
N ALA A 617 23.81 -19.25 4.38
CA ALA A 617 24.16 -20.10 5.52
C ALA A 617 24.90 -19.34 6.63
N ARG A 618 25.46 -18.15 6.34
CA ARG A 618 26.19 -17.33 7.32
C ARG A 618 25.29 -16.35 8.07
N ARG A 619 24.02 -16.25 7.69
CA ARG A 619 23.04 -15.40 8.38
C ARG A 619 22.60 -16.08 9.69
N PRO A 620 22.48 -15.33 10.81
CA PRO A 620 22.03 -15.89 12.08
C PRO A 620 20.57 -16.37 11.99
N LYS A 621 20.18 -17.35 12.81
CA LYS A 621 18.77 -17.73 12.94
C LYS A 621 18.04 -16.75 13.86
N PHE A 622 16.72 -16.65 13.76
CA PHE A 622 15.94 -15.78 14.64
C PHE A 622 16.16 -16.07 16.14
N ALA A 623 16.33 -17.33 16.53
CA ALA A 623 16.67 -17.71 17.90
C ALA A 623 18.00 -17.08 18.37
N ASP A 624 19.01 -17.03 17.48
CA ASP A 624 20.30 -16.41 17.77
C ASP A 624 20.16 -14.88 17.87
N ILE A 625 19.38 -14.26 16.97
CA ILE A 625 19.10 -12.81 16.97
C ILE A 625 18.42 -12.40 18.28
N VAL A 626 17.39 -13.14 18.72
CA VAL A 626 16.71 -12.90 20.00
C VAL A 626 17.68 -13.04 21.16
N SER A 627 18.52 -14.09 21.17
CA SER A 627 19.53 -14.30 22.22
C SER A 627 20.56 -13.16 22.29
N ILE A 628 21.01 -12.66 21.13
CA ILE A 628 21.97 -11.55 21.02
C ILE A 628 21.34 -10.25 21.54
N LEU A 629 20.12 -9.91 21.10
CA LEU A 629 19.42 -8.71 21.54
C LEU A 629 19.10 -8.75 23.04
N ASP A 630 18.66 -9.89 23.57
CA ASP A 630 18.35 -10.08 25.00
C ASP A 630 19.62 -9.99 25.87
N LYS A 631 20.78 -10.44 25.36
CA LYS A 631 22.10 -10.19 26.01
C LYS A 631 22.46 -8.70 26.01
N LEU A 632 22.21 -7.98 24.92
CA LEU A 632 22.49 -6.53 24.82
C LEU A 632 21.57 -5.69 25.72
N ILE A 633 20.31 -6.08 25.89
CA ILE A 633 19.36 -5.43 26.80
C ILE A 633 19.76 -5.63 28.27
N ARG A 634 20.23 -6.83 28.63
CA ARG A 634 20.67 -7.16 30.00
C ARG A 634 22.03 -6.56 30.38
N ALA A 635 22.82 -6.11 29.41
CA ALA A 635 24.14 -5.49 29.61
C ALA A 635 24.26 -4.13 28.91
N PRO A 636 23.66 -3.05 29.46
CA PRO A 636 23.59 -1.73 28.82
C PRO A 636 24.96 -1.06 28.61
N ASP A 637 26.00 -1.49 29.32
CA ASP A 637 27.37 -1.02 29.12
C ASP A 637 27.95 -1.39 27.74
N SER A 638 27.49 -2.50 27.17
CA SER A 638 27.88 -3.00 25.84
C SER A 638 27.43 -2.09 24.70
N LEU A 639 26.46 -1.20 24.96
CA LEU A 639 25.89 -0.27 23.97
C LEU A 639 26.58 1.11 23.99
N LYS A 640 27.61 1.31 24.82
CA LYS A 640 28.34 2.59 24.94
C LYS A 640 29.29 2.86 23.77
N THR A 641 29.79 1.81 23.13
CA THR A 641 30.69 1.93 21.97
C THR A 641 29.87 2.17 20.71
N LEU A 642 29.94 3.37 20.16
CA LEU A 642 29.29 3.73 18.90
C LEU A 642 30.03 3.06 17.72
N ALA A 643 29.29 2.69 16.68
CA ALA A 643 29.90 2.23 15.42
C ALA A 643 30.74 3.35 14.80
N ASP A 644 31.91 3.00 14.29
CA ASP A 644 32.79 3.95 13.61
C ASP A 644 32.08 4.47 12.34
N PHE A 645 32.00 5.79 12.24
CA PHE A 645 31.29 6.48 11.16
C PHE A 645 32.33 6.83 10.10
N ASP A 646 32.34 6.12 8.97
CA ASP A 646 33.11 6.56 7.79
C ASP A 646 32.24 7.51 6.95
N PRO A 647 32.48 8.84 6.98
CA PRO A 647 31.72 9.81 6.18
C PRO A 647 31.85 9.56 4.67
N ARG A 648 32.87 8.80 4.23
CA ARG A 648 33.15 8.50 2.82
C ARG A 648 32.23 7.45 2.22
N VAL A 649 31.61 6.59 3.05
CA VAL A 649 30.71 5.52 2.58
C VAL A 649 29.28 6.05 2.40
N SER A 650 28.85 6.98 3.25
CA SER A 650 27.51 7.59 3.21
C SER A 650 27.32 8.61 2.06
N ILE A 651 28.42 9.04 1.42
CA ILE A 651 28.43 10.10 0.38
C ILE A 651 28.89 9.54 -1.00
N ARG A 652 29.22 8.25 -1.10
CA ARG A 652 29.52 7.59 -2.38
C ARG A 652 28.27 6.88 -2.95
N LEU A 653 27.22 7.66 -3.20
CA LEU A 653 26.36 7.42 -4.36
C LEU A 653 26.73 8.43 -5.45
N PRO A 654 26.64 8.07 -6.74
CA PRO A 654 27.21 8.83 -7.86
C PRO A 654 26.42 10.11 -8.14
N SER A 655 26.53 11.14 -7.30
CA SER A 655 25.99 12.48 -7.58
C SER A 655 26.65 13.62 -6.79
N THR A 656 27.76 13.39 -6.07
CA THR A 656 28.42 14.45 -5.26
C THR A 656 29.65 15.09 -5.89
N SER A 657 29.93 14.72 -7.12
CA SER A 657 30.60 15.60 -8.08
C SER A 657 29.52 16.13 -9.02
N GLY A 658 29.49 17.44 -9.28
CA GLY A 658 28.79 17.96 -10.46
C GLY A 658 29.20 17.15 -11.70
N SER A 659 28.43 17.22 -12.79
CA SER A 659 28.76 16.42 -13.98
C SER A 659 30.26 16.55 -14.29
N GLU A 660 30.96 15.41 -14.25
CA GLU A 660 32.41 15.33 -14.49
C GLU A 660 33.37 15.94 -13.46
N GLY A 661 33.11 15.80 -12.15
CA GLY A 661 34.14 16.12 -11.13
C GLY A 661 34.34 17.60 -10.85
N VAL A 662 33.40 18.46 -11.28
CA VAL A 662 33.45 19.91 -11.10
C VAL A 662 32.76 20.32 -9.78
N PRO A 663 33.35 21.23 -8.97
CA PRO A 663 32.71 21.74 -7.76
C PRO A 663 31.41 22.51 -8.06
N PHE A 664 30.44 22.47 -7.13
CA PHE A 664 29.15 23.16 -7.26
C PHE A 664 29.32 24.66 -7.51
N ARG A 665 28.62 25.21 -8.53
CA ARG A 665 28.81 26.60 -8.96
C ARG A 665 28.01 27.60 -8.14
N THR A 666 26.92 27.16 -7.49
CA THR A 666 26.06 28.01 -6.66
C THR A 666 25.60 27.30 -5.38
N VAL A 667 25.22 28.09 -4.37
CA VAL A 667 24.66 27.58 -3.11
C VAL A 667 23.31 26.90 -3.33
N SER A 668 22.51 27.36 -4.29
CA SER A 668 21.22 26.77 -4.66
C SER A 668 21.37 25.34 -5.22
N GLU A 669 22.33 25.12 -6.12
CA GLU A 669 22.64 23.82 -6.72
C GLU A 669 23.16 22.83 -5.66
N TRP A 670 24.01 23.30 -4.75
CA TRP A 670 24.47 22.51 -3.61
C TRP A 670 23.31 22.13 -2.68
N LEU A 671 22.47 23.08 -2.29
CA LEU A 671 21.30 22.81 -1.43
C LEU A 671 20.33 21.84 -2.10
N GLU A 672 20.10 21.95 -3.40
CA GLU A 672 19.29 21.02 -4.18
C GLU A 672 19.88 19.60 -4.19
N SER A 673 21.20 19.47 -4.35
CA SER A 673 21.89 18.18 -4.32
C SER A 673 21.73 17.44 -2.97
N ILE A 674 21.61 18.18 -1.88
CA ILE A 674 21.34 17.61 -0.55
C ILE A 674 19.86 17.66 -0.16
N LYS A 675 18.95 18.01 -1.07
CA LYS A 675 17.50 18.13 -0.87
C LYS A 675 17.11 19.11 0.24
N MET A 676 17.83 20.21 0.33
CA MET A 676 17.65 21.31 1.27
C MET A 676 17.31 22.63 0.53
N GLN A 677 16.78 22.57 -0.71
CA GLN A 677 16.46 23.77 -1.51
C GLN A 677 15.49 24.75 -0.84
N GLN A 678 14.68 24.27 0.12
CA GLN A 678 13.78 25.11 0.92
C GLN A 678 14.51 26.15 1.79
N TYR A 679 15.82 25.98 2.02
CA TYR A 679 16.66 26.91 2.76
C TYR A 679 17.43 27.87 1.87
N THR A 680 17.29 27.81 0.55
CA THR A 680 18.03 28.66 -0.40
C THR A 680 17.86 30.15 -0.08
N GLU A 681 16.62 30.62 0.07
CA GLU A 681 16.34 32.02 0.43
C GLU A 681 16.91 32.41 1.80
N HIS A 682 16.96 31.47 2.75
CA HIS A 682 17.51 31.71 4.09
C HIS A 682 19.02 31.92 4.02
N PHE A 683 19.73 31.10 3.23
CA PHE A 683 21.18 31.22 3.01
C PHE A 683 21.52 32.51 2.25
N LEU A 684 20.76 32.85 1.22
CA LEU A 684 20.96 34.08 0.44
C LEU A 684 20.69 35.33 1.29
N ALA A 685 19.61 35.36 2.08
CA ALA A 685 19.28 36.46 2.98
C ALA A 685 20.31 36.67 4.10
N ALA A 686 20.97 35.59 4.54
CA ALA A 686 22.04 35.65 5.53
C ALA A 686 23.43 35.99 4.95
N GLY A 687 23.52 36.25 3.63
CA GLY A 687 24.76 36.66 2.96
C GLY A 687 25.68 35.50 2.50
N TYR A 688 25.20 34.26 2.55
CA TYR A 688 25.91 33.08 2.06
C TYR A 688 25.59 32.83 0.58
N THR A 689 26.13 33.70 -0.28
CA THR A 689 25.89 33.68 -1.73
C THR A 689 26.91 32.86 -2.53
N ALA A 690 28.03 32.46 -1.90
CA ALA A 690 29.12 31.71 -2.54
C ALA A 690 29.48 30.46 -1.72
N ILE A 691 29.87 29.37 -2.40
CA ILE A 691 30.19 28.08 -1.78
C ILE A 691 31.38 28.19 -0.81
N GLU A 692 32.35 29.05 -1.10
CA GLU A 692 33.53 29.33 -0.25
C GLU A 692 33.13 29.83 1.14
N LYS A 693 32.13 30.71 1.22
CA LYS A 693 31.59 31.22 2.49
C LYS A 693 30.81 30.16 3.24
N VAL A 694 30.13 29.27 2.50
CA VAL A 694 29.34 28.17 3.04
C VAL A 694 30.23 27.12 3.70
N VAL A 695 31.38 26.78 3.10
CA VAL A 695 32.35 25.82 3.66
C VAL A 695 32.93 26.26 5.01
N GLN A 696 32.96 27.57 5.28
CA GLN A 696 33.46 28.14 6.53
C GLN A 696 32.41 28.19 7.65
N MET A 697 31.15 27.82 7.37
CA MET A 697 30.08 27.87 8.35
C MET A 697 30.25 26.90 9.51
N THR A 698 29.80 27.32 10.69
CA THR A 698 29.70 26.49 11.90
C THR A 698 28.26 26.01 12.13
N ASN A 699 28.09 25.01 13.00
CA ASN A 699 26.76 24.51 13.38
C ASN A 699 25.86 25.59 14.00
N ASP A 700 26.45 26.62 14.62
CA ASP A 700 25.67 27.71 15.21
C ASP A 700 25.26 28.76 14.16
N ASP A 701 25.98 28.86 13.05
CA ASP A 701 25.57 29.66 11.88
C ASP A 701 24.34 29.04 11.21
N ILE A 702 24.33 27.71 11.02
CA ILE A 702 23.18 26.98 10.45
C ILE A 702 21.90 27.24 11.27
N LYS A 703 22.01 27.28 12.59
CA LYS A 703 20.88 27.61 13.49
C LYS A 703 20.43 29.06 13.34
N ARG A 704 21.38 30.01 13.24
CA ARG A 704 21.09 31.45 13.09
C ARG A 704 20.38 31.77 11.78
N ILE A 705 20.63 31.01 10.73
CA ILE A 705 20.02 31.18 9.40
C ILE A 705 18.54 30.71 9.37
N GLY A 706 18.05 30.08 10.44
CA GLY A 706 16.63 29.69 10.56
C GLY A 706 16.36 28.20 10.32
N VAL A 707 17.40 27.37 10.17
CA VAL A 707 17.24 25.91 10.11
C VAL A 707 16.97 25.39 11.51
N ARG A 708 15.69 25.19 11.88
CA ARG A 708 15.29 24.78 13.25
C ARG A 708 15.25 23.26 13.48
N LEU A 709 15.16 22.47 12.41
CA LEU A 709 15.03 21.01 12.50
C LEU A 709 16.42 20.36 12.73
N PRO A 710 16.63 19.57 13.80
CA PRO A 710 17.92 18.97 14.11
C PRO A 710 18.48 18.06 13.00
N GLY A 711 17.59 17.35 12.28
CA GLY A 711 17.97 16.52 11.14
C GLY A 711 18.50 17.33 9.96
N HIS A 712 17.86 18.47 9.65
CA HIS A 712 18.31 19.35 8.58
C HIS A 712 19.62 20.06 8.93
N GLN A 713 19.78 20.49 10.20
CA GLN A 713 21.05 21.05 10.68
C GLN A 713 22.20 20.06 10.50
N LYS A 714 22.00 18.80 10.92
CA LYS A 714 23.02 17.74 10.78
C LYS A 714 23.31 17.43 9.31
N ARG A 715 22.30 17.31 8.44
CA ARG A 715 22.47 17.02 7.01
C ARG A 715 23.27 18.10 6.27
N ILE A 716 22.97 19.37 6.56
CA ILE A 716 23.74 20.50 6.05
C ILE A 716 25.18 20.45 6.59
N ALA A 717 25.36 20.25 7.90
CA ALA A 717 26.68 20.16 8.53
C ALA A 717 27.56 19.03 7.98
N TYR A 718 26.98 17.87 7.65
CA TYR A 718 27.70 16.75 7.04
C TYR A 718 28.12 17.05 5.60
N SER A 719 27.27 17.71 4.82
CA SER A 719 27.62 18.13 3.47
C SER A 719 28.74 19.18 3.46
N LEU A 720 28.75 20.09 4.44
CA LEU A 720 29.84 21.06 4.63
C LEU A 720 31.20 20.39 4.86
N LEU A 721 31.24 19.28 5.62
CA LEU A 721 32.46 18.50 5.84
C LEU A 721 32.99 17.89 4.53
N GLY A 722 32.09 17.38 3.68
CA GLY A 722 32.44 16.84 2.35
C GLY A 722 32.97 17.91 1.39
N LEU A 723 32.36 19.10 1.39
CA LEU A 723 32.84 20.25 0.60
C LEU A 723 34.22 20.75 1.06
N LYS A 724 34.49 20.73 2.37
CA LYS A 724 35.79 21.15 2.95
C LYS A 724 36.94 20.29 2.44
N ASP A 725 36.71 18.98 2.25
CA ASP A 725 37.70 18.05 1.72
C ASP A 725 37.95 18.30 0.22
N GLN A 726 36.90 18.57 -0.57
CA GLN A 726 37.02 18.92 -2.00
C GLN A 726 37.85 20.20 -2.22
N VAL A 727 37.57 21.25 -1.46
CA VAL A 727 38.31 22.53 -1.55
C VAL A 727 39.79 22.35 -1.18
N ASN A 728 40.10 21.50 -0.19
CA ASN A 728 41.48 21.19 0.21
C ASN A 728 42.23 20.32 -0.82
N THR A 729 41.54 19.45 -1.56
CA THR A 729 42.15 18.59 -2.59
C THR A 729 42.40 19.28 -3.94
N VAL A 730 41.71 20.40 -4.25
CA VAL A 730 41.80 21.10 -5.55
C VAL A 730 42.82 22.25 -5.55
N GLY A 731 43.45 22.58 -4.41
CA GLY A 731 44.60 23.49 -4.38
C GLY A 731 44.32 24.90 -4.91
N ILE A 732 43.21 25.52 -4.50
CA ILE A 732 42.96 26.94 -4.75
C ILE A 732 43.41 27.73 -3.51
N PRO A 733 44.37 28.67 -3.62
CA PRO A 733 44.89 29.41 -2.47
C PRO A 733 43.84 30.38 -1.91
N ILE A 734 43.84 30.51 -0.57
CA ILE A 734 43.05 31.47 0.23
C ILE A 734 43.54 32.90 -0.01
#